data_AF-A0A6I7PNV5-F1
#
_entry.id   AF-A0A6I7PNV5-F1
#
_cell.length_a   1.000
_cell.length_b   1.000
_cell.length_c   1.000
_cell.angle_alpha   90.00
_cell.angle_beta   90.00
_cell.angle_gamma   90.00
#
_symmetry.space_group_name_H-M   'P 1'
#
loop_
_entity.id
_entity.type
_entity.pdbx_description
1 polymer ?
#
loop_
_entity_poly.entity_id
_entity_poly.type
_entity_poly.pdbx_seq_one_letter_code
_entity_poly.pdbx_strand_id
1 'polypeptide(L)'
;MSGITSSVGIFSGINTGQIIEQLMQLEARPKILAQQRIVNLQTKRAAMLDVNTSLLALKNAAGAFRTNKVFQATRATSSNNDVLAATASTSAQPGSYAMTVHRLVSTQQQITAGFATRDATPVGAESFSFLVGGGRLDAETSLSQLNGGAGVDRGRIRVTDSSGAVATINLSTAVTVNDVLDAINGAGGVSVQATVEDGRIRIVDGAGGAGSLVVENAFGDNTATSLGIAGSSATGDLIGQRIQYVAGSTSLGSLNDGRGVTVRENVVTDFVIRSRDGTNHNVRIGSVFDGGDLVQGPAGTLQEVIERINAATNGKVVASINAEGTGLTLTDTTGATDSDLIVSEASGTGRSTARELGILGSSSDGEIQGARLLADINSTLARSLNGGSGIGSGEFNVQRRDGSSFNVAVTANDSISDIISRINDAGGGTITASLNTAGNGLRIVDTTTGGELIITDTTGTAAADLKIATTGSASGVVDTGNLNTRFLSGATRLSTLNGNTGVGSGTFRITDASGDSSEVNVGNSIKTIDDLINLINSRPTNIIARINDAGDGITLEDSSGNGTLAIRVDDVSGNTARRLNIRGTSESGDAGENRVVGSFTRTVEFNPGDSLTKVADKINAAGVGVNASVVNSGDAVNPFRLILTASNSGVAGRVTIDTGGLDLGLNTLARGRDAVVFFGSADPANALQLTSSTNTLDNVIAGVSIDLKATSATPVELTITRDTNQIETAIQTFVESFNKIIDKLRQYDSYDPETNRRGALLGDSAVARIRSEMFAMVQGTPKGVDGEFQRLFQVGVRIGSGSKLTFDRERFRSAFEQDPTGVADLFAAFEQTTGEPEVLATDDDGNPIATTPSSGPVFTRLGMAERFRLLMDSFTDTVSGLVTQRSQTFESQIELQNRRIRNFDVQLERKRQRFEAQFRAMEQAIASLQSQQSALGSIGFAG
;
A
#
# COMPACT_ATOMS: atom_id res chain seq x y z
N MET A 1 58.65 -48.67 -19.16
CA MET A 1 59.98 -49.14 -18.69
C MET A 1 60.97 -48.02 -18.91
N SER A 2 61.62 -47.58 -17.83
CA SER A 2 62.61 -46.51 -17.79
C SER A 2 63.91 -46.98 -18.43
N GLY A 3 64.28 -46.39 -19.56
CA GLY A 3 65.59 -46.56 -20.19
C GLY A 3 66.42 -45.30 -19.95
N ILE A 4 67.56 -45.46 -19.29
CA ILE A 4 68.52 -44.38 -19.04
C ILE A 4 69.03 -43.88 -20.40
N THR A 5 68.54 -42.73 -20.87
CA THR A 5 69.11 -42.02 -22.01
C THR A 5 70.29 -41.20 -21.50
N SER A 6 71.52 -41.71 -21.64
CA SER A 6 72.71 -40.90 -21.39
C SER A 6 72.74 -39.74 -22.38
N SER A 7 72.66 -38.50 -21.89
CA SER A 7 72.69 -37.26 -22.70
C SER A 7 74.04 -36.96 -23.35
N VAL A 8 75.02 -37.84 -23.14
CA VAL A 8 76.35 -37.81 -23.77
C VAL A 8 76.43 -39.06 -24.63
N GLY A 9 76.69 -38.88 -25.93
CA GLY A 9 76.77 -39.99 -26.86
C GLY A 9 77.85 -40.96 -26.42
N ILE A 10 77.47 -42.22 -26.16
CA ILE A 10 78.29 -43.22 -25.47
C ILE A 10 79.61 -43.49 -26.22
N PHE A 11 79.63 -43.29 -27.54
CA PHE A 11 80.79 -43.53 -28.41
C PHE A 11 81.54 -42.24 -28.82
N SER A 12 80.87 -41.10 -28.83
CA SER A 12 81.39 -39.84 -29.40
C SER A 12 81.90 -38.85 -28.34
N GLY A 13 81.40 -38.94 -27.10
CA GLY A 13 81.69 -37.96 -26.03
C GLY A 13 81.01 -36.59 -26.23
N ILE A 14 80.30 -36.38 -27.35
CA ILE A 14 79.54 -35.17 -27.66
C ILE A 14 78.20 -35.19 -26.91
N ASN A 15 77.85 -34.07 -26.27
CA ASN A 15 76.54 -33.86 -25.64
C ASN A 15 75.49 -33.55 -26.73
N THR A 16 75.02 -34.60 -27.40
CA THR A 16 74.04 -34.52 -28.49
C THR A 16 72.72 -33.93 -28.03
N GLY A 17 72.35 -34.12 -26.75
CA GLY A 17 71.18 -33.48 -26.15
C GLY A 17 71.25 -31.94 -26.17
N GLN A 18 72.38 -31.36 -25.74
CA GLN A 18 72.58 -29.90 -25.74
C GLN A 18 72.59 -29.31 -27.15
N ILE A 19 73.16 -30.01 -28.14
CA ILE A 19 73.19 -29.52 -29.53
C ILE A 19 71.80 -29.55 -30.16
N ILE A 20 71.03 -30.63 -29.95
CA ILE A 20 69.63 -30.71 -30.41
C ILE A 20 68.81 -29.60 -29.77
N GLU A 21 69.00 -29.33 -28.48
CA GLU A 21 68.30 -28.25 -27.78
C GLU A 21 68.63 -26.86 -28.34
N GLN A 22 69.91 -26.56 -28.61
CA GLN A 22 70.33 -25.29 -29.23
C GLN A 22 69.77 -25.12 -30.65
N LEU A 23 69.75 -26.18 -31.46
CA LEU A 23 69.13 -26.16 -32.79
C LEU A 23 67.62 -25.97 -32.72
N MET A 24 66.96 -26.62 -31.76
CA MET A 24 65.53 -26.48 -31.50
C MET A 24 65.16 -25.07 -31.03
N GLN A 25 66.01 -24.43 -30.20
CA GLN A 25 65.81 -23.03 -29.78
C GLN A 25 65.87 -22.05 -30.95
N LEU A 26 66.79 -22.25 -31.91
CA LEU A 26 66.89 -21.42 -33.11
C LEU A 26 65.65 -21.60 -34.00
N GLU A 27 65.20 -22.84 -34.17
CA GLU A 27 64.02 -23.20 -34.96
C GLU A 27 62.70 -22.76 -34.30
N ALA A 28 62.69 -22.55 -32.98
CA ALA A 28 61.52 -22.07 -32.23
C ALA A 28 61.29 -20.55 -32.32
N ARG A 29 62.20 -19.77 -32.93
CA ARG A 29 62.07 -18.31 -33.05
C ARG A 29 60.72 -17.84 -33.65
N PRO A 30 60.18 -18.42 -34.74
CA PRO A 30 58.87 -18.03 -35.28
C PRO A 30 57.71 -18.26 -34.29
N LYS A 31 57.79 -19.32 -33.46
CA LYS A 31 56.83 -19.58 -32.38
C LYS A 31 56.92 -18.51 -31.30
N ILE A 32 58.12 -18.15 -30.87
CA ILE A 32 58.35 -17.10 -29.85
C ILE A 32 57.80 -15.76 -30.34
N LEU A 33 58.03 -15.40 -31.60
CA LEU A 33 57.47 -14.18 -32.20
C LEU A 33 55.94 -14.22 -32.27
N ALA A 34 55.34 -15.37 -32.59
CA ALA A 34 53.88 -15.54 -32.57
C ALA A 34 53.31 -15.45 -31.15
N GLN A 35 53.99 -16.00 -30.14
CA GLN A 35 53.61 -15.87 -28.73
C GLN A 35 53.68 -14.41 -28.26
N GLN A 36 54.74 -13.68 -28.59
CA GLN A 36 54.85 -12.24 -28.32
C GLN A 36 53.72 -11.45 -29.00
N ARG A 37 53.35 -11.83 -30.22
CA ARG A 37 52.22 -11.22 -30.94
C ARG A 37 50.89 -11.47 -30.23
N ILE A 38 50.66 -12.66 -29.68
CA ILE A 38 49.46 -12.97 -28.87
C ILE A 38 49.40 -12.06 -27.65
N VAL A 39 50.49 -11.94 -26.88
CA VAL A 39 50.52 -11.09 -25.68
C VAL A 39 50.19 -9.63 -26.04
N ASN A 40 50.71 -9.12 -27.16
CA ASN A 40 50.37 -7.79 -27.65
C ASN A 40 48.88 -7.65 -28.01
N LEU A 41 48.31 -8.64 -28.71
CA LEU A 41 46.88 -8.64 -29.09
C LEU A 41 45.96 -8.80 -27.88
N GLN A 42 46.34 -9.60 -26.88
CA GLN A 42 45.61 -9.72 -25.62
C GLN A 42 45.62 -8.41 -24.84
N THR A 43 46.76 -7.73 -24.79
CA THR A 43 46.87 -6.40 -24.16
C THR A 43 45.98 -5.38 -24.87
N LYS A 44 45.94 -5.39 -26.21
CA LYS A 44 45.04 -4.55 -27.02
C LYS A 44 43.57 -4.84 -26.76
N ARG A 45 43.20 -6.12 -26.70
CA ARG A 45 41.83 -6.54 -26.40
C ARG A 45 41.41 -6.11 -25.00
N ALA A 46 42.26 -6.29 -24.00
CA ALA A 46 42.01 -5.85 -22.63
C ALA A 46 41.82 -4.32 -22.54
N ALA A 47 42.69 -3.55 -23.21
CA ALA A 47 42.57 -2.10 -23.30
C ALA A 47 41.24 -1.66 -23.95
N MET A 48 40.81 -2.36 -25.01
CA MET A 48 39.55 -2.08 -25.71
C MET A 48 38.31 -2.43 -24.85
N LEU A 49 38.38 -3.48 -24.03
CA LEU A 49 37.33 -3.81 -23.05
C LEU A 49 37.24 -2.76 -21.93
N ASP A 50 38.37 -2.25 -21.46
CA ASP A 50 38.40 -1.16 -20.45
C ASP A 50 37.83 0.16 -21.02
N VAL A 51 38.10 0.45 -22.30
CA VAL A 51 37.41 1.53 -23.03
C VAL A 51 35.90 1.25 -23.10
N ASN A 52 35.47 0.02 -23.42
CA ASN A 52 34.06 -0.35 -23.43
C ASN A 52 33.36 -0.08 -22.08
N THR A 53 33.97 -0.50 -20.98
CA THR A 53 33.45 -0.25 -19.63
C THR A 53 33.32 1.24 -19.33
N SER A 54 34.29 2.05 -19.75
CA SER A 54 34.23 3.50 -19.56
C SER A 54 33.15 4.16 -20.42
N LEU A 55 32.96 3.69 -21.67
CA LEU A 55 31.87 4.13 -22.55
C LEU A 55 30.49 3.77 -21.99
N LEU A 56 30.33 2.57 -21.40
CA LEU A 56 29.10 2.17 -20.70
C LEU A 56 28.82 3.04 -19.47
N ALA A 57 29.85 3.43 -18.72
CA ALA A 57 29.69 4.35 -17.59
C ALA A 57 29.18 5.74 -18.05
N LEU A 58 29.74 6.29 -19.14
CA LEU A 58 29.23 7.53 -19.73
C LEU A 58 27.83 7.37 -20.30
N LYS A 59 27.52 6.24 -20.95
CA LYS A 59 26.17 5.91 -21.42
C LYS A 59 25.16 5.98 -20.26
N ASN A 60 25.50 5.42 -19.11
CA ASN A 60 24.65 5.45 -17.91
C ASN A 60 24.52 6.86 -17.33
N ALA A 61 25.62 7.61 -17.22
CA ALA A 61 25.61 8.99 -16.75
C ALA A 61 24.76 9.91 -17.65
N ALA A 62 24.85 9.73 -18.97
CA ALA A 62 24.00 10.43 -19.94
C ALA A 62 22.53 9.96 -19.86
N GLY A 63 22.31 8.66 -19.64
CA GLY A 63 20.98 8.07 -19.48
C GLY A 63 20.19 8.59 -18.28
N ALA A 64 20.85 9.13 -17.24
CA ALA A 64 20.19 9.76 -16.10
C ALA A 64 19.27 10.93 -16.51
N PHE A 65 19.59 11.63 -17.61
CA PHE A 65 18.83 12.78 -18.09
C PHE A 65 17.65 12.41 -19.01
N ARG A 66 17.48 11.14 -19.40
CA ARG A 66 16.52 10.70 -20.45
C ARG A 66 15.06 11.11 -20.21
N THR A 67 14.64 11.27 -18.95
CA THR A 67 13.22 11.45 -18.58
C THR A 67 12.90 12.83 -18.02
N ASN A 68 13.80 13.81 -18.14
CA ASN A 68 13.72 15.13 -17.51
C ASN A 68 13.60 15.11 -15.94
N LYS A 69 13.46 13.93 -15.33
CA LYS A 69 13.28 13.74 -13.88
C LYS A 69 14.37 14.39 -13.03
N VAL A 70 15.61 14.42 -13.53
CA VAL A 70 16.72 15.07 -12.83
C VAL A 70 16.46 16.57 -12.65
N PHE A 71 15.92 17.25 -13.66
CA PHE A 71 15.60 18.69 -13.60
C PHE A 71 14.29 18.99 -12.88
N GLN A 72 13.45 17.98 -12.67
CA GLN A 72 12.23 18.03 -11.86
C GLN A 72 12.48 17.60 -10.41
N ALA A 73 13.72 17.33 -10.03
CA ALA A 73 14.06 16.99 -8.66
C ALA A 73 13.67 18.15 -7.71
N THR A 74 13.01 17.79 -6.62
CA THR A 74 12.62 18.72 -5.58
C THR A 74 13.15 18.24 -4.24
N ARG A 75 13.29 19.18 -3.32
CA ARG A 75 13.71 18.94 -1.95
C ARG A 75 12.74 19.65 -1.01
N ALA A 76 12.31 18.92 0.01
CA ALA A 76 11.59 19.48 1.14
C ALA A 76 12.58 19.83 2.27
N THR A 77 12.40 21.00 2.87
CA THR A 77 13.15 21.48 4.04
C THR A 77 12.16 21.92 5.11
N SER A 78 12.33 21.42 6.32
CA SER A 78 11.52 21.79 7.48
C SER A 78 12.27 22.80 8.34
N SER A 79 11.56 23.79 8.90
CA SER A 79 12.11 24.70 9.90
C SER A 79 12.40 24.00 11.24
N ASN A 80 11.80 22.84 11.49
CA ASN A 80 12.07 22.01 12.68
C ASN A 80 11.94 20.51 12.36
N ASN A 81 13.08 19.89 12.05
CA ASN A 81 13.17 18.48 11.63
C ASN A 81 12.99 17.46 12.78
N ASP A 82 12.97 17.92 14.03
CA ASP A 82 12.69 17.10 15.22
C ASP A 82 11.19 16.96 15.48
N VAL A 83 10.38 17.90 14.97
CA VAL A 83 8.91 17.85 15.01
C VAL A 83 8.36 17.22 13.74
N LEU A 84 8.80 17.70 12.57
CA LEU A 84 8.25 17.31 11.28
C LEU A 84 9.37 17.28 10.25
N ALA A 85 9.53 16.15 9.58
CA ALA A 85 10.39 16.00 8.41
C ALA A 85 9.54 15.73 7.17
N ALA A 86 10.08 15.94 5.97
CA ALA A 86 9.39 15.52 4.76
C ALA A 86 10.36 15.14 3.66
N THR A 87 9.86 14.32 2.74
CA THR A 87 10.53 13.98 1.49
C THR A 87 9.65 14.42 0.33
N ALA A 88 10.26 14.99 -0.71
CA ALA A 88 9.57 15.45 -1.90
C ALA A 88 9.97 14.57 -3.09
N SER A 89 8.98 14.20 -3.89
CA SER A 89 9.16 13.49 -5.16
C SER A 89 9.22 14.47 -6.33
N THR A 90 9.56 13.98 -7.51
CA THR A 90 9.69 14.81 -8.73
C THR A 90 8.36 15.42 -9.21
N SER A 91 7.21 15.01 -8.66
CA SER A 91 5.90 15.62 -8.95
C SER A 91 5.53 16.74 -7.97
N ALA A 92 6.27 16.90 -6.87
CA ALA A 92 6.01 17.95 -5.90
C ALA A 92 6.23 19.33 -6.52
N GLN A 93 5.33 20.25 -6.24
CA GLN A 93 5.45 21.63 -6.70
C GLN A 93 6.17 22.47 -5.64
N PRO A 94 7.07 23.40 -6.03
CA PRO A 94 7.69 24.34 -5.10
C PRO A 94 6.64 25.19 -4.37
N GLY A 95 6.83 25.40 -3.07
CA GLY A 95 5.89 26.13 -2.20
C GLY A 95 6.33 26.11 -0.74
N SER A 96 5.74 26.98 0.10
CA SER A 96 5.93 26.95 1.56
C SER A 96 4.60 26.64 2.24
N TYR A 97 4.66 25.81 3.28
CA TYR A 97 3.49 25.26 3.94
C TYR A 97 3.68 25.30 5.46
N ALA A 98 2.81 26.03 6.15
CA ALA A 98 2.80 26.11 7.61
C ALA A 98 1.96 24.98 8.21
N MET A 99 2.54 24.19 9.11
CA MET A 99 1.88 23.06 9.77
C MET A 99 2.10 23.05 11.28
N THR A 100 1.06 22.78 12.05
CA THR A 100 1.14 22.61 13.51
C THR A 100 0.74 21.19 13.88
N VAL A 101 1.65 20.45 14.52
CA VAL A 101 1.40 19.05 14.90
C VAL A 101 0.74 19.02 16.28
N HIS A 102 -0.56 18.77 16.33
CA HIS A 102 -1.30 18.79 17.60
C HIS A 102 -1.08 17.50 18.41
N ARG A 103 -1.13 16.35 17.74
CA ARG A 103 -1.01 15.03 18.37
C ARG A 103 -0.40 14.03 17.40
N LEU A 104 0.47 13.17 17.90
CA LEU A 104 0.97 11.99 17.18
C LEU A 104 -0.01 10.82 17.29
N VAL A 105 0.12 9.86 16.38
CA VAL A 105 -0.65 8.62 16.45
C VAL A 105 -0.33 7.86 17.73
N SER A 106 -1.33 7.25 18.36
CA SER A 106 -1.15 6.31 19.46
C SER A 106 -1.65 4.92 19.07
N THR A 107 -1.09 3.90 19.72
CA THR A 107 -1.46 2.50 19.54
C THR A 107 -2.28 2.03 20.73
N GLN A 108 -3.34 1.26 20.50
CA GLN A 108 -4.15 0.75 21.60
C GLN A 108 -3.34 -0.21 22.47
N GLN A 109 -3.42 -0.01 23.78
CA GLN A 109 -2.83 -0.89 24.78
C GLN A 109 -3.87 -1.23 25.83
N GLN A 110 -4.03 -2.51 26.09
CA GLN A 110 -4.85 -3.04 27.16
C GLN A 110 -4.00 -3.83 28.14
N ILE A 111 -4.38 -3.80 29.40
CA ILE A 111 -3.69 -4.50 30.49
C ILE A 111 -4.72 -5.23 31.34
N THR A 112 -4.39 -6.45 31.77
CA THR A 112 -5.23 -7.23 32.68
C THR A 112 -5.10 -6.75 34.13
N ALA A 113 -5.99 -7.25 34.98
CA ALA A 113 -5.75 -7.37 36.41
C ALA A 113 -4.43 -8.13 36.70
N GLY A 114 -3.95 -8.01 37.94
CA GLY A 114 -2.71 -8.66 38.37
C GLY A 114 -2.91 -10.14 38.68
N PHE A 115 -1.90 -10.95 38.38
CA PHE A 115 -1.79 -12.36 38.70
C PHE A 115 -0.63 -12.60 39.68
N ALA A 116 -0.81 -13.55 40.59
CA ALA A 116 0.19 -13.90 41.60
C ALA A 116 1.45 -14.53 40.99
N THR A 117 1.31 -15.33 39.93
CA THR A 117 2.44 -16.00 39.28
C THR A 117 2.39 -15.82 37.77
N ARG A 118 3.57 -15.86 37.15
CA ARG A 118 3.74 -15.77 35.69
C ARG A 118 3.53 -17.12 34.99
N ASP A 119 4.07 -18.18 35.58
CA ASP A 119 4.25 -19.47 34.90
C ASP A 119 3.60 -20.68 35.62
N ALA A 120 3.09 -20.49 36.84
CA ALA A 120 2.65 -21.60 37.69
C ALA A 120 1.13 -21.73 37.78
N THR A 121 0.42 -20.62 37.94
CA THR A 121 -1.04 -20.59 38.10
C THR A 121 -1.69 -20.52 36.72
N PRO A 122 -2.62 -21.43 36.40
CA PRO A 122 -3.41 -21.33 35.19
C PRO A 122 -4.26 -20.06 35.17
N VAL A 123 -4.40 -19.45 34.00
CA VAL A 123 -5.27 -18.28 33.81
C VAL A 123 -6.75 -18.69 33.75
N GLY A 124 -7.04 -19.94 33.37
CA GLY A 124 -8.39 -20.43 33.13
C GLY A 124 -9.00 -19.94 31.81
N ALA A 125 -8.16 -19.48 30.88
CA ALA A 125 -8.59 -19.09 29.54
C ALA A 125 -8.97 -20.33 28.71
N GLU A 126 -10.08 -20.25 27.99
CA GLU A 126 -10.53 -21.27 27.03
C GLU A 126 -10.33 -20.78 25.60
N SER A 127 -10.90 -19.62 25.26
CA SER A 127 -10.68 -18.97 23.98
C SER A 127 -10.81 -17.46 24.09
N PHE A 128 -10.00 -16.73 23.32
CA PHE A 128 -10.13 -15.28 23.15
C PHE A 128 -10.35 -14.96 21.68
N SER A 129 -11.32 -14.10 21.39
CA SER A 129 -11.60 -13.59 20.05
C SER A 129 -11.10 -12.16 19.90
N PHE A 130 -10.36 -11.92 18.82
CA PHE A 130 -9.74 -10.63 18.51
C PHE A 130 -10.27 -10.10 17.19
N LEU A 131 -10.64 -8.82 17.17
CA LEU A 131 -11.06 -8.13 15.95
C LEU A 131 -10.41 -6.74 15.87
N VAL A 132 -9.70 -6.48 14.77
CA VAL A 132 -8.96 -5.22 14.55
C VAL A 132 -9.78 -4.25 13.68
N GLY A 133 -9.95 -3.01 14.13
CA GLY A 133 -10.53 -1.91 13.37
C GLY A 133 -12.04 -1.96 13.17
N GLY A 134 -12.73 -2.91 13.81
CA GLY A 134 -14.18 -3.10 13.68
C GLY A 134 -14.80 -3.80 14.88
N GLY A 135 -16.10 -4.10 14.79
CA GLY A 135 -16.81 -4.91 15.79
C GLY A 135 -17.40 -4.14 16.97
N ARG A 136 -16.97 -2.90 17.20
CA ARG A 136 -17.35 -2.10 18.36
C ARG A 136 -18.75 -1.51 18.20
N LEU A 137 -19.49 -1.45 19.31
CA LEU A 137 -20.81 -0.84 19.40
C LEU A 137 -20.76 0.66 19.71
N ASP A 138 -19.65 1.15 20.25
CA ASP A 138 -19.39 2.56 20.59
C ASP A 138 -18.48 3.26 19.57
N ALA A 139 -18.72 3.01 18.28
CA ALA A 139 -17.93 3.61 17.21
C ALA A 139 -17.93 5.14 17.31
N GLU A 140 -16.75 5.76 17.44
CA GLU A 140 -16.63 7.21 17.66
C GLU A 140 -17.20 8.00 16.46
N THR A 141 -18.08 8.95 16.73
CA THR A 141 -18.64 9.82 15.69
C THR A 141 -17.69 10.99 15.41
N SER A 142 -17.27 11.14 14.15
CA SER A 142 -16.44 12.26 13.70
C SER A 142 -17.27 13.55 13.64
N LEU A 143 -16.70 14.67 14.10
CA LEU A 143 -17.37 15.97 14.02
C LEU A 143 -17.63 16.41 12.57
N SER A 144 -16.83 15.93 11.61
CA SER A 144 -17.02 16.23 10.19
C SER A 144 -18.24 15.54 9.57
N GLN A 145 -18.80 14.53 10.22
CA GLN A 145 -19.96 13.77 9.73
C GLN A 145 -21.29 14.34 10.23
N LEU A 146 -21.26 15.19 11.26
CA LEU A 146 -22.45 15.79 11.86
C LEU A 146 -23.10 16.83 10.94
N ASN A 147 -24.29 17.28 11.32
CA ASN A 147 -25.10 18.29 10.64
C ASN A 147 -25.36 17.95 9.16
N GLY A 148 -25.69 16.68 8.89
CA GLY A 148 -25.92 16.20 7.52
C GLY A 148 -24.67 16.18 6.63
N GLY A 149 -23.47 16.18 7.23
CA GLY A 149 -22.19 16.25 6.53
C GLY A 149 -21.62 17.67 6.37
N ALA A 150 -22.29 18.70 6.90
CA ALA A 150 -21.72 20.05 6.98
C ALA A 150 -20.59 20.13 8.04
N GLY A 151 -20.59 19.21 9.00
CA GLY A 151 -19.64 19.18 10.10
C GLY A 151 -19.93 20.21 11.19
N VAL A 152 -18.96 20.40 12.07
CA VAL A 152 -19.01 21.35 13.20
C VAL A 152 -17.94 22.42 13.04
N ASP A 153 -18.29 23.66 13.35
CA ASP A 153 -17.36 24.78 13.33
C ASP A 153 -16.35 24.66 14.48
N ARG A 154 -15.06 24.71 14.15
CA ARG A 154 -13.97 24.67 15.15
C ARG A 154 -13.87 26.01 15.86
N GLY A 155 -13.67 25.98 17.18
CA GLY A 155 -13.61 27.20 17.96
C GLY A 155 -13.77 26.96 19.46
N ARG A 156 -14.20 28.00 20.17
CA ARG A 156 -14.36 27.99 21.63
C ARG A 156 -15.81 28.22 22.01
N ILE A 157 -16.17 27.64 23.16
CA ILE A 157 -17.46 27.87 23.80
C ILE A 157 -17.27 28.45 25.19
N ARG A 158 -18.28 29.15 25.69
CA ARG A 158 -18.35 29.60 27.08
C ARG A 158 -19.50 28.89 27.76
N VAL A 159 -19.20 28.26 28.90
CA VAL A 159 -20.17 27.55 29.72
C VAL A 159 -20.25 28.28 31.05
N THR A 160 -21.47 28.59 31.48
CA THR A 160 -21.79 29.15 32.79
C THR A 160 -22.63 28.14 33.55
N ASP A 161 -22.21 27.76 34.74
CA ASP A 161 -22.96 26.83 35.60
C ASP A 161 -23.99 27.57 36.47
N SER A 162 -24.83 26.80 37.17
CA SER A 162 -25.90 27.38 38.00
C SER A 162 -25.39 28.18 39.21
N SER A 163 -24.10 28.05 39.58
CA SER A 163 -23.47 28.89 40.61
C SER A 163 -23.02 30.25 40.07
N GLY A 164 -23.05 30.44 38.75
CA GLY A 164 -22.55 31.62 38.05
C GLY A 164 -21.05 31.54 37.72
N ALA A 165 -20.41 30.38 37.92
CA ALA A 165 -19.04 30.17 37.50
C ALA A 165 -18.98 30.01 35.98
N VAL A 166 -17.91 30.52 35.36
CA VAL A 166 -17.79 30.59 33.90
C VAL A 166 -16.47 29.96 33.45
N ALA A 167 -16.54 29.03 32.50
CA ALA A 167 -15.38 28.44 31.84
C ALA A 167 -15.43 28.70 30.33
N THR A 168 -14.27 29.03 29.75
CA THR A 168 -14.08 29.00 28.29
C THR A 168 -13.38 27.71 27.92
N ILE A 169 -14.00 26.94 27.04
CA ILE A 169 -13.54 25.61 26.62
C ILE A 169 -13.09 25.70 25.18
N ASN A 170 -11.86 25.23 24.91
CA ASN A 170 -11.32 25.20 23.56
C ASN A 170 -11.62 23.88 22.88
N LEU A 171 -12.47 23.92 21.86
CA LEU A 171 -12.87 22.77 21.06
C LEU A 171 -12.27 22.83 19.64
N SER A 172 -11.40 23.81 19.34
CA SER A 172 -10.82 23.96 18.00
C SER A 172 -9.90 22.82 17.59
N THR A 173 -9.48 22.00 18.55
CA THR A 173 -8.64 20.82 18.33
C THR A 173 -9.39 19.49 18.40
N ALA A 174 -10.68 19.52 18.73
CA ALA A 174 -11.50 18.32 18.82
C ALA A 174 -11.76 17.70 17.43
N VAL A 175 -11.73 16.37 17.34
CA VAL A 175 -11.95 15.63 16.09
C VAL A 175 -13.23 14.83 16.13
N THR A 176 -13.56 14.28 17.29
CA THR A 176 -14.70 13.40 17.54
C THR A 176 -15.65 14.01 18.57
N VAL A 177 -16.88 13.50 18.65
CA VAL A 177 -17.80 13.90 19.73
C VAL A 177 -17.21 13.54 21.10
N ASN A 178 -16.48 12.43 21.23
CA ASN A 178 -15.79 12.09 22.47
C ASN A 178 -14.76 13.14 22.88
N ASP A 179 -14.00 13.71 21.94
CA ASP A 179 -13.08 14.81 22.26
C ASP A 179 -13.84 16.04 22.80
N VAL A 180 -15.06 16.30 22.29
CA VAL A 180 -15.93 17.38 22.79
C VAL A 180 -16.46 17.08 24.18
N LEU A 181 -17.00 15.88 24.41
CA LEU A 181 -17.50 15.47 25.73
C LEU A 181 -16.38 15.51 26.77
N ASP A 182 -15.20 14.97 26.44
CA ASP A 182 -14.02 14.99 27.31
C ASP A 182 -13.59 16.44 27.63
N ALA A 183 -13.60 17.33 26.63
CA ALA A 183 -13.23 18.73 26.84
C ALA A 183 -14.24 19.50 27.70
N ILE A 184 -15.55 19.20 27.59
CA ILE A 184 -16.58 19.82 28.43
C ILE A 184 -16.55 19.24 29.86
N ASN A 185 -16.51 17.92 29.99
CA ASN A 185 -16.47 17.23 31.28
C ASN A 185 -15.18 17.49 32.07
N GLY A 186 -14.08 17.75 31.35
CA GLY A 186 -12.78 18.12 31.93
C GLY A 186 -12.60 19.62 32.17
N ALA A 187 -13.60 20.45 31.88
CA ALA A 187 -13.48 21.90 31.98
C ALA A 187 -13.38 22.34 33.45
N GLY A 188 -12.18 22.71 33.89
CA GLY A 188 -11.98 23.29 35.22
C GLY A 188 -12.72 24.62 35.38
N GLY A 189 -13.35 24.82 36.54
CA GLY A 189 -14.00 26.08 36.91
C GLY A 189 -15.53 26.10 36.72
N VAL A 190 -16.13 25.06 36.14
CA VAL A 190 -17.57 24.84 36.10
C VAL A 190 -17.88 23.40 36.52
N SER A 191 -19.04 23.16 37.11
CA SER A 191 -19.50 21.81 37.45
C SER A 191 -20.60 21.36 36.49
N VAL A 192 -20.22 20.76 35.36
CA VAL A 192 -21.16 20.27 34.34
C VAL A 192 -20.82 18.85 33.88
N GLN A 193 -21.82 18.13 33.39
CA GLN A 193 -21.69 16.82 32.78
C GLN A 193 -22.35 16.81 31.40
N ALA A 194 -21.54 16.68 30.35
CA ALA A 194 -21.97 16.46 28.98
C ALA A 194 -22.09 14.97 28.65
N THR A 195 -23.23 14.59 28.10
CA THR A 195 -23.56 13.25 27.58
C THR A 195 -24.20 13.36 26.19
N VAL A 196 -24.47 12.22 25.55
CA VAL A 196 -25.19 12.14 24.28
C VAL A 196 -26.51 11.41 24.46
N GLU A 197 -27.55 11.90 23.81
CA GLU A 197 -28.91 11.36 23.89
C GLU A 197 -29.69 11.73 22.62
N ASP A 198 -30.20 10.74 21.86
CA ASP A 198 -31.06 10.92 20.67
C ASP A 198 -30.50 11.90 19.62
N GLY A 199 -29.23 11.72 19.28
CA GLY A 199 -28.52 12.50 18.28
C GLY A 199 -28.16 13.92 18.74
N ARG A 200 -28.22 14.18 20.04
CA ARG A 200 -27.99 15.48 20.67
C ARG A 200 -26.89 15.36 21.72
N ILE A 201 -26.27 16.49 22.05
CA ILE A 201 -25.46 16.63 23.25
C ILE A 201 -26.35 17.21 24.34
N ARG A 202 -26.36 16.56 25.50
CA ARG A 202 -27.05 17.01 26.71
C ARG A 202 -26.01 17.44 27.74
N ILE A 203 -26.23 18.57 28.40
CA ILE A 203 -25.34 19.10 29.42
C ILE A 203 -26.15 19.31 30.68
N VAL A 204 -25.75 18.61 31.75
CA VAL A 204 -26.39 18.67 33.07
C VAL A 204 -25.47 19.39 34.04
N ASP A 205 -26.02 20.37 34.75
CA ASP A 205 -25.36 21.10 35.82
C ASP A 205 -25.26 20.25 37.09
N GLY A 206 -24.09 20.28 37.72
CA GLY A 206 -23.83 19.64 39.01
C GLY A 206 -23.51 20.64 40.13
N ALA A 207 -23.55 21.95 39.87
CA ALA A 207 -23.17 22.97 40.84
C ALA A 207 -24.25 23.22 41.90
N GLY A 208 -25.53 23.02 41.55
CA GLY A 208 -26.66 23.14 42.48
C GLY A 208 -26.98 24.56 42.96
N GLY A 209 -26.64 25.59 42.17
CA GLY A 209 -26.94 26.99 42.43
C GLY A 209 -28.33 27.44 41.91
N ALA A 210 -28.65 28.72 42.13
CA ALA A 210 -29.94 29.31 41.73
C ALA A 210 -29.93 29.95 40.32
N GLY A 211 -28.77 30.00 39.66
CA GLY A 211 -28.61 30.49 38.30
C GLY A 211 -28.98 29.44 37.25
N SER A 212 -29.04 29.86 36.00
CA SER A 212 -29.25 28.96 34.86
C SER A 212 -27.92 28.43 34.34
N LEU A 213 -27.92 27.18 33.86
CA LEU A 213 -26.86 26.69 32.97
C LEU A 213 -26.94 27.48 31.66
N VAL A 214 -25.84 28.05 31.18
CA VAL A 214 -25.77 28.79 29.91
C VAL A 214 -24.59 28.29 29.10
N VAL A 215 -24.82 27.97 27.83
CA VAL A 215 -23.78 27.60 26.88
C VAL A 215 -23.89 28.53 25.68
N GLU A 216 -22.80 29.20 25.35
CA GLU A 216 -22.76 30.18 24.27
C GLU A 216 -21.46 30.08 23.47
N ASN A 217 -21.48 30.63 22.26
CA ASN A 217 -20.28 30.79 21.46
C ASN A 217 -19.32 31.79 22.13
N ALA A 218 -18.03 31.54 22.03
CA ALA A 218 -17.01 32.47 22.51
C ALA A 218 -16.28 33.13 21.34
N PHE A 219 -15.85 34.38 21.52
CA PHE A 219 -14.94 35.10 20.60
C PHE A 219 -15.40 35.20 19.12
N GLY A 220 -16.70 35.10 18.85
CA GLY A 220 -17.24 35.17 17.48
C GLY A 220 -17.24 33.84 16.72
N ASP A 221 -16.84 32.76 17.38
CA ASP A 221 -16.95 31.40 16.85
C ASP A 221 -18.44 30.97 16.75
N ASN A 222 -18.74 29.89 16.02
CA ASN A 222 -20.10 29.32 15.93
C ASN A 222 -20.17 27.88 16.46
N THR A 223 -19.18 27.47 17.25
CA THR A 223 -19.01 26.09 17.72
C THR A 223 -20.16 25.59 18.59
N ALA A 224 -20.67 26.37 19.53
CA ALA A 224 -21.80 25.96 20.36
C ALA A 224 -23.08 25.82 19.52
N THR A 225 -23.29 26.71 18.55
CA THR A 225 -24.44 26.65 17.63
C THR A 225 -24.37 25.43 16.73
N SER A 226 -23.22 25.15 16.11
CA SER A 226 -23.03 24.00 15.23
C SER A 226 -23.00 22.66 15.98
N LEU A 227 -22.68 22.65 17.27
CA LEU A 227 -22.88 21.50 18.16
C LEU A 227 -24.33 21.38 18.67
N GLY A 228 -25.21 22.32 18.32
CA GLY A 228 -26.60 22.34 18.78
C GLY A 228 -26.77 22.64 20.27
N ILE A 229 -25.71 23.00 21.00
CA ILE A 229 -25.72 23.20 22.46
C ILE A 229 -25.83 24.66 22.88
N ALA A 230 -25.85 25.62 21.95
CA ALA A 230 -26.06 27.03 22.28
C ALA A 230 -27.45 27.25 22.88
N GLY A 231 -27.52 27.68 24.14
CA GLY A 231 -28.77 27.85 24.85
C GLY A 231 -28.60 28.04 26.35
N SER A 232 -29.72 28.09 27.07
CA SER A 232 -29.73 28.18 28.52
C SER A 232 -30.82 27.30 29.11
N SER A 233 -30.58 26.74 30.29
CA SER A 233 -31.54 25.93 31.04
C SER A 233 -31.64 26.39 32.48
N ALA A 234 -32.85 26.74 32.91
CA ALA A 234 -33.14 27.11 34.29
C ALA A 234 -33.21 25.91 35.23
N THR A 235 -33.44 24.70 34.71
CA THR A 235 -33.45 23.45 35.50
C THR A 235 -32.05 22.87 35.68
N GLY A 236 -31.03 23.45 35.04
CA GLY A 236 -29.69 22.90 34.97
C GLY A 236 -29.52 21.77 33.95
N ASP A 237 -30.57 21.41 33.22
CA ASP A 237 -30.53 20.35 32.21
C ASP A 237 -30.76 20.95 30.82
N LEU A 238 -29.69 21.06 30.03
CA LEU A 238 -29.70 21.62 28.69
C LEU A 238 -29.59 20.49 27.66
N ILE A 239 -30.69 20.20 26.97
CA ILE A 239 -30.71 19.28 25.83
C ILE A 239 -30.52 20.09 24.55
N GLY A 240 -29.45 19.82 23.81
CA GLY A 240 -29.16 20.49 22.55
C GLY A 240 -30.11 20.11 21.40
N GLN A 241 -29.86 20.71 20.24
CA GLN A 241 -30.51 20.34 18.97
C GLN A 241 -29.92 19.05 18.41
N ARG A 242 -30.69 18.36 17.55
CA ARG A 242 -30.21 17.15 16.88
C ARG A 242 -29.15 17.53 15.84
N ILE A 243 -27.95 16.98 16.01
CA ILE A 243 -26.80 17.18 15.12
C ILE A 243 -26.45 15.93 14.33
N GLN A 244 -26.96 14.77 14.75
CA GLN A 244 -26.82 13.51 14.01
C GLN A 244 -28.07 13.23 13.20
N TYR A 245 -28.02 13.55 11.91
CA TYR A 245 -29.10 13.33 10.94
C TYR A 245 -28.54 13.25 9.52
N VAL A 246 -29.29 12.65 8.60
CA VAL A 246 -28.98 12.64 7.17
C VAL A 246 -29.54 13.88 6.47
N ALA A 247 -28.77 14.41 5.53
CA ALA A 247 -29.16 15.49 4.62
C ALA A 247 -28.77 15.12 3.18
N GLY A 248 -29.18 15.93 2.20
CA GLY A 248 -28.80 15.70 0.80
C GLY A 248 -27.27 15.65 0.60
N SER A 249 -26.51 16.44 1.36
CA SER A 249 -25.03 16.46 1.36
C SER A 249 -24.36 15.25 2.02
N THR A 250 -25.12 14.38 2.69
CA THR A 250 -24.54 13.23 3.38
C THR A 250 -23.95 12.24 2.37
N SER A 251 -22.68 11.90 2.55
CA SER A 251 -21.97 10.99 1.65
C SER A 251 -22.48 9.56 1.82
N LEU A 252 -22.66 8.85 0.69
CA LEU A 252 -23.06 7.45 0.69
C LEU A 252 -22.09 6.56 1.46
N GLY A 253 -20.79 6.91 1.51
CA GLY A 253 -19.78 6.14 2.25
C GLY A 253 -19.91 6.23 3.78
N SER A 254 -20.62 7.25 4.30
CA SER A 254 -20.81 7.43 5.75
C SER A 254 -22.02 6.66 6.31
N LEU A 255 -22.93 6.23 5.44
CA LEU A 255 -24.15 5.52 5.82
C LEU A 255 -23.84 4.12 6.34
N ASN A 256 -24.80 3.52 7.05
CA ASN A 256 -24.70 2.14 7.55
C ASN A 256 -23.46 1.89 8.44
N ASP A 257 -23.24 2.74 9.45
CA ASP A 257 -22.07 2.70 10.33
C ASP A 257 -20.73 2.84 9.56
N GLY A 258 -20.71 3.62 8.48
CA GLY A 258 -19.53 3.78 7.63
C GLY A 258 -19.25 2.63 6.67
N ARG A 259 -20.13 1.61 6.61
CA ARG A 259 -20.05 0.57 5.58
C ARG A 259 -20.44 1.08 4.20
N GLY A 260 -21.19 2.17 4.14
CA GLY A 260 -21.63 2.82 2.93
C GLY A 260 -22.74 2.10 2.17
N VAL A 261 -22.92 2.50 0.90
CA VAL A 261 -23.90 1.94 -0.06
C VAL A 261 -23.15 1.49 -1.30
N THR A 262 -23.45 0.28 -1.76
CA THR A 262 -22.82 -0.36 -2.92
C THR A 262 -23.31 0.30 -4.19
N VAL A 263 -22.39 1.02 -4.84
CA VAL A 263 -22.60 1.67 -6.15
C VAL A 263 -21.91 0.84 -7.20
N ARG A 264 -22.69 0.31 -8.15
CA ARG A 264 -22.17 -0.61 -9.16
C ARG A 264 -21.87 0.10 -10.47
N GLU A 265 -20.70 -0.18 -11.02
CA GLU A 265 -20.30 0.31 -12.34
C GLU A 265 -20.71 -0.67 -13.44
N ASN A 266 -20.99 -0.15 -14.65
CA ASN A 266 -21.31 -0.94 -15.84
C ASN A 266 -22.56 -1.85 -15.73
N VAL A 267 -23.51 -1.52 -14.86
CA VAL A 267 -24.76 -2.28 -14.70
C VAL A 267 -25.95 -1.51 -15.21
N VAL A 268 -26.95 -2.20 -15.79
CA VAL A 268 -28.14 -1.53 -16.32
C VAL A 268 -29.03 -0.98 -15.20
N THR A 269 -29.07 -1.65 -14.05
CA THR A 269 -29.89 -1.26 -12.89
C THR A 269 -29.25 -1.70 -11.58
N ASP A 270 -29.37 -0.84 -10.58
CA ASP A 270 -29.01 -1.09 -9.18
C ASP A 270 -30.15 -1.81 -8.44
N PHE A 271 -31.36 -1.27 -8.54
CA PHE A 271 -32.59 -1.82 -7.96
C PHE A 271 -33.82 -1.37 -8.77
N VAL A 272 -34.95 -2.04 -8.54
CA VAL A 272 -36.20 -1.79 -9.26
C VAL A 272 -37.26 -1.26 -8.30
N ILE A 273 -37.92 -0.17 -8.69
CA ILE A 273 -39.11 0.35 -8.01
C ILE A 273 -40.32 0.04 -8.88
N ARG A 274 -41.31 -0.65 -8.32
CA ARG A 274 -42.60 -0.85 -8.95
C ARG A 274 -43.62 0.10 -8.34
N SER A 275 -44.13 1.04 -9.12
CA SER A 275 -45.22 1.94 -8.71
C SER A 275 -46.54 1.20 -8.60
N ARG A 276 -47.50 1.81 -7.91
CA ARG A 276 -48.85 1.27 -7.67
C ARG A 276 -49.69 1.15 -8.94
N ASP A 277 -49.35 1.89 -9.99
CA ASP A 277 -49.91 1.72 -11.35
C ASP A 277 -49.39 0.46 -12.07
N GLY A 278 -48.49 -0.28 -11.42
CA GLY A 278 -47.90 -1.53 -11.88
C GLY A 278 -46.65 -1.39 -12.75
N THR A 279 -46.19 -0.16 -13.03
CA THR A 279 -44.99 0.12 -13.82
C THR A 279 -43.72 -0.22 -13.04
N ASN A 280 -42.76 -0.91 -13.68
CA ASN A 280 -41.42 -1.13 -13.13
C ASN A 280 -40.46 -0.03 -13.60
N HIS A 281 -39.69 0.52 -12.67
CA HIS A 281 -38.69 1.56 -12.88
C HIS A 281 -37.31 1.04 -12.46
N ASN A 282 -36.41 0.96 -13.43
CA ASN A 282 -35.02 0.56 -13.19
C ASN A 282 -34.22 1.77 -12.71
N VAL A 283 -33.78 1.75 -11.45
CA VAL A 283 -32.95 2.82 -10.89
C VAL A 283 -31.48 2.44 -11.05
N ARG A 284 -30.65 3.40 -11.49
CA ARG A 284 -29.20 3.27 -11.61
C ARG A 284 -28.51 4.42 -10.88
N ILE A 285 -27.66 4.10 -9.92
CA ILE A 285 -26.86 5.05 -9.12
C ILE A 285 -25.38 5.02 -9.49
N GLY A 286 -24.92 4.05 -10.30
CA GLY A 286 -23.58 4.07 -10.90
C GLY A 286 -23.40 5.08 -12.04
N SER A 287 -22.21 5.07 -12.67
CA SER A 287 -21.91 5.91 -13.84
C SER A 287 -22.87 5.61 -14.99
N VAL A 288 -23.26 6.62 -15.76
CA VAL A 288 -24.12 6.52 -16.94
C VAL A 288 -23.31 6.92 -18.17
N PHE A 289 -23.31 6.05 -19.17
CA PHE A 289 -22.61 6.27 -20.44
C PHE A 289 -23.62 6.37 -21.59
N ASP A 290 -23.36 7.26 -22.54
CA ASP A 290 -24.08 7.37 -23.82
C ASP A 290 -23.06 7.31 -24.95
N GLY A 291 -23.24 6.40 -25.91
CA GLY A 291 -22.28 6.20 -27.00
C GLY A 291 -20.84 5.83 -26.58
N GLY A 292 -20.61 5.48 -25.31
CA GLY A 292 -19.27 5.24 -24.72
C GLY A 292 -18.71 6.44 -23.95
N ASP A 293 -19.32 7.61 -24.04
CA ASP A 293 -18.94 8.81 -23.29
C ASP A 293 -19.64 8.85 -21.93
N LEU A 294 -18.93 9.28 -20.90
CA LEU A 294 -19.48 9.43 -19.55
C LEU A 294 -20.41 10.65 -19.52
N VAL A 295 -21.71 10.42 -19.38
CA VAL A 295 -22.73 11.48 -19.27
C VAL A 295 -22.94 11.88 -17.81
N GLN A 296 -22.90 10.93 -16.89
CA GLN A 296 -23.10 11.17 -15.47
C GLN A 296 -22.21 10.24 -14.64
N GLY A 297 -21.42 10.79 -13.71
CA GLY A 297 -20.63 9.99 -12.77
C GLY A 297 -21.48 9.19 -11.78
N PRO A 298 -20.87 8.31 -10.97
CA PRO A 298 -21.59 7.57 -9.94
C PRO A 298 -22.07 8.51 -8.83
N ALA A 299 -23.21 8.21 -8.22
CA ALA A 299 -23.72 8.96 -7.06
C ALA A 299 -22.76 8.80 -5.87
N GLY A 300 -22.37 9.93 -5.27
CA GLY A 300 -21.56 10.00 -4.05
C GLY A 300 -22.33 10.49 -2.82
N THR A 301 -23.52 11.07 -3.01
CA THR A 301 -24.34 11.68 -1.96
C THR A 301 -25.80 11.19 -1.98
N LEU A 302 -26.52 11.36 -0.87
CA LEU A 302 -27.95 11.04 -0.81
C LEU A 302 -28.79 11.90 -1.76
N GLN A 303 -28.43 13.16 -1.98
CA GLN A 303 -29.11 14.03 -2.94
C GLN A 303 -29.08 13.44 -4.34
N GLU A 304 -27.91 13.01 -4.80
CA GLU A 304 -27.78 12.39 -6.12
C GLU A 304 -28.61 11.10 -6.21
N VAL A 305 -28.67 10.28 -5.16
CA VAL A 305 -29.53 9.09 -5.13
C VAL A 305 -31.02 9.45 -5.25
N ILE A 306 -31.47 10.46 -4.50
CA ILE A 306 -32.85 10.97 -4.57
C ILE A 306 -33.17 11.44 -6.00
N GLU A 307 -32.25 12.19 -6.61
CA GLU A 307 -32.38 12.65 -8.00
C GLU A 307 -32.44 11.48 -8.99
N ARG A 308 -31.59 10.45 -8.82
CA ARG A 308 -31.62 9.23 -9.65
C ARG A 308 -32.94 8.49 -9.55
N ILE A 309 -33.50 8.36 -8.34
CA ILE A 309 -34.81 7.71 -8.12
C ILE A 309 -35.91 8.51 -8.82
N ASN A 310 -35.98 9.82 -8.53
CA ASN A 310 -37.04 10.69 -9.07
C ASN A 310 -36.98 10.79 -10.60
N ALA A 311 -35.77 10.80 -11.17
CA ALA A 311 -35.59 10.77 -12.62
C ALA A 311 -36.01 9.43 -13.23
N ALA A 312 -35.60 8.30 -12.65
CA ALA A 312 -35.94 6.96 -13.15
C ALA A 312 -37.45 6.67 -13.11
N THR A 313 -38.17 7.28 -12.16
CA THR A 313 -39.61 7.11 -11.98
C THR A 313 -40.44 8.15 -12.75
N ASN A 314 -39.80 9.13 -13.40
CA ASN A 314 -40.45 10.31 -13.97
C ASN A 314 -41.38 11.01 -12.96
N GLY A 315 -41.01 11.03 -11.69
CA GLY A 315 -41.79 11.62 -10.59
C GLY A 315 -43.02 10.80 -10.14
N LYS A 316 -43.28 9.62 -10.72
CA LYS A 316 -44.36 8.71 -10.26
C LYS A 316 -44.13 8.17 -8.85
N VAL A 317 -42.88 8.03 -8.46
CA VAL A 317 -42.47 7.74 -7.09
C VAL A 317 -41.44 8.79 -6.71
N VAL A 318 -41.72 9.53 -5.63
CA VAL A 318 -40.87 10.61 -5.13
C VAL A 318 -40.09 10.10 -3.92
N ALA A 319 -38.77 10.14 -4.01
CA ALA A 319 -37.86 9.97 -2.90
C ALA A 319 -37.62 11.31 -2.19
N SER A 320 -37.63 11.29 -0.87
CA SER A 320 -37.27 12.41 0.00
C SER A 320 -36.59 11.90 1.27
N ILE A 321 -35.98 12.81 2.04
CA ILE A 321 -35.51 12.50 3.39
C ILE A 321 -36.70 12.55 4.34
N ASN A 322 -36.81 11.57 5.24
CA ASN A 322 -37.90 11.53 6.19
C ASN A 322 -37.86 12.72 7.17
N ALA A 323 -38.98 13.04 7.81
CA ALA A 323 -39.09 14.21 8.68
C ALA A 323 -38.14 14.17 9.89
N GLU A 324 -37.74 12.97 10.33
CA GLU A 324 -36.83 12.76 11.45
C GLU A 324 -35.35 12.95 11.08
N GLY A 325 -35.03 13.00 9.77
CA GLY A 325 -33.66 13.03 9.28
C GLY A 325 -32.90 11.72 9.56
N THR A 326 -33.59 10.60 9.65
CA THR A 326 -33.01 9.29 9.93
C THR A 326 -32.88 8.42 8.68
N GLY A 327 -33.68 8.64 7.63
CA GLY A 327 -33.69 7.79 6.43
C GLY A 327 -34.40 8.42 5.24
N LEU A 328 -34.73 7.60 4.24
CA LEU A 328 -35.47 8.02 3.05
C LEU A 328 -36.93 7.60 3.13
N THR A 329 -37.81 8.40 2.53
CA THR A 329 -39.22 8.07 2.32
C THR A 329 -39.46 8.00 0.81
N LEU A 330 -40.16 6.97 0.35
CA LEU A 330 -40.65 6.86 -1.03
C LEU A 330 -42.16 6.97 -1.04
N THR A 331 -42.68 7.94 -1.80
CA THR A 331 -44.11 8.18 -1.94
C THR A 331 -44.53 7.99 -3.39
N ASP A 332 -45.46 7.08 -3.64
CA ASP A 332 -46.11 6.92 -4.93
C ASP A 332 -47.15 8.03 -5.15
N THR A 333 -47.03 8.76 -6.26
CA THR A 333 -47.87 9.90 -6.60
C THR A 333 -48.85 9.60 -7.74
N THR A 334 -48.92 8.35 -8.20
CA THR A 334 -49.77 7.95 -9.33
C THR A 334 -51.27 7.98 -8.99
N GLY A 335 -51.62 7.91 -7.71
CA GLY A 335 -52.99 7.82 -7.23
C GLY A 335 -53.65 6.45 -7.49
N ALA A 336 -52.92 5.48 -8.06
CA ALA A 336 -53.40 4.13 -8.25
C ALA A 336 -53.44 3.37 -6.92
N THR A 337 -54.45 2.50 -6.74
CA THR A 337 -54.55 1.60 -5.58
C THR A 337 -54.52 0.11 -5.96
N ASP A 338 -54.39 -0.16 -7.26
CA ASP A 338 -54.50 -1.50 -7.84
C ASP A 338 -53.33 -2.42 -7.45
N SER A 339 -52.24 -1.86 -6.92
CA SER A 339 -51.14 -2.63 -6.38
C SER A 339 -50.30 -1.91 -5.34
N ASP A 340 -49.40 -2.67 -4.72
CA ASP A 340 -48.42 -2.17 -3.74
C ASP A 340 -47.25 -1.45 -4.44
N LEU A 341 -46.73 -0.41 -3.78
CA LEU A 341 -45.42 0.14 -4.08
C LEU A 341 -44.38 -0.89 -3.62
N ILE A 342 -43.50 -1.35 -4.52
CA ILE A 342 -42.50 -2.38 -4.19
C ILE A 342 -41.12 -1.89 -4.60
N VAL A 343 -40.16 -1.97 -3.69
CA VAL A 343 -38.74 -1.84 -4.01
C VAL A 343 -38.10 -3.21 -3.89
N SER A 344 -37.39 -3.62 -4.93
CA SER A 344 -36.72 -4.91 -5.00
C SER A 344 -35.30 -4.77 -5.55
N GLU A 345 -34.40 -5.64 -5.12
CA GLU A 345 -33.03 -5.65 -5.64
C GLU A 345 -32.98 -6.13 -7.10
N ALA A 346 -31.93 -5.69 -7.80
CA ALA A 346 -31.45 -6.27 -9.05
C ALA A 346 -31.47 -7.83 -9.04
N SER A 347 -32.32 -8.52 -9.82
CA SER A 347 -32.40 -9.98 -9.79
C SER A 347 -31.05 -10.69 -10.02
N GLY A 348 -30.86 -11.85 -9.36
CA GLY A 348 -29.82 -12.84 -9.67
C GLY A 348 -28.45 -12.71 -9.00
N THR A 349 -28.29 -11.93 -7.93
CA THR A 349 -26.93 -11.43 -7.59
C THR A 349 -26.57 -11.18 -6.12
N GLY A 350 -27.40 -11.56 -5.14
CA GLY A 350 -27.04 -11.39 -3.73
C GLY A 350 -26.75 -9.92 -3.33
N ARG A 351 -27.37 -8.98 -4.04
CA ARG A 351 -27.10 -7.53 -3.95
C ARG A 351 -27.88 -6.88 -2.82
N SER A 352 -27.35 -5.75 -2.35
CA SER A 352 -27.86 -5.06 -1.17
C SER A 352 -28.01 -3.54 -1.35
N THR A 353 -28.06 -3.00 -2.56
CA THR A 353 -28.08 -1.53 -2.76
C THR A 353 -29.36 -0.91 -2.19
N ALA A 354 -30.55 -1.43 -2.50
CA ALA A 354 -31.81 -0.92 -1.94
C ALA A 354 -31.91 -1.19 -0.42
N ARG A 355 -31.38 -2.33 0.04
CA ARG A 355 -31.27 -2.68 1.46
C ARG A 355 -30.36 -1.70 2.23
N GLU A 356 -29.22 -1.34 1.66
CA GLU A 356 -28.25 -0.40 2.22
C GLU A 356 -28.76 1.03 2.19
N LEU A 357 -29.65 1.36 1.23
CA LEU A 357 -30.43 2.60 1.23
C LEU A 357 -31.64 2.56 2.18
N GLY A 358 -31.88 1.44 2.85
CA GLY A 358 -32.98 1.27 3.81
C GLY A 358 -34.37 1.25 3.17
N ILE A 359 -34.49 1.28 1.84
CA ILE A 359 -35.77 1.42 1.11
C ILE A 359 -36.32 0.09 0.59
N LEU A 360 -35.61 -1.02 0.80
CA LEU A 360 -36.08 -2.35 0.40
C LEU A 360 -37.36 -2.72 1.15
N GLY A 361 -38.44 -3.02 0.43
CA GLY A 361 -39.71 -3.40 1.03
C GLY A 361 -40.90 -3.16 0.11
N SER A 362 -42.10 -3.34 0.65
CA SER A 362 -43.37 -3.08 -0.04
C SER A 362 -44.32 -2.29 0.85
N SER A 363 -45.20 -1.50 0.23
CA SER A 363 -46.22 -0.71 0.93
C SER A 363 -47.56 -0.74 0.17
N SER A 364 -48.62 -1.13 0.86
CA SER A 364 -50.01 -1.07 0.37
C SER A 364 -50.57 0.35 0.38
N ASP A 365 -49.99 1.24 1.16
CA ASP A 365 -50.50 2.60 1.36
C ASP A 365 -49.83 3.61 0.41
N GLY A 366 -48.87 3.13 -0.40
CA GLY A 366 -48.13 3.94 -1.36
C GLY A 366 -46.99 4.75 -0.77
N GLU A 367 -46.62 4.48 0.48
CA GLU A 367 -45.50 5.12 1.14
C GLU A 367 -44.60 4.07 1.81
N ILE A 368 -43.32 4.06 1.45
CA ILE A 368 -42.30 3.25 2.14
C ILE A 368 -41.48 4.19 3.02
N GLN A 369 -41.57 4.00 4.33
CA GLN A 369 -40.66 4.62 5.30
C GLN A 369 -39.40 3.76 5.38
N GLY A 370 -38.29 4.29 4.88
CA GLY A 370 -37.01 3.60 4.87
C GLY A 370 -36.39 3.47 6.25
N ALA A 371 -35.54 2.47 6.40
CA ALA A 371 -34.79 2.21 7.63
C ALA A 371 -33.76 3.31 7.92
N ARG A 372 -33.42 3.48 9.21
CA ARG A 372 -32.50 4.51 9.72
C ARG A 372 -31.08 4.39 9.16
N LEU A 373 -30.55 5.33 8.38
CA LEU A 373 -29.26 5.20 7.68
C LEU A 373 -28.01 5.53 8.52
N LEU A 374 -28.16 6.25 9.63
CA LEU A 374 -27.08 6.62 10.55
C LEU A 374 -27.42 6.17 11.97
N ALA A 375 -26.46 5.55 12.66
CA ALA A 375 -26.59 5.31 14.09
C ALA A 375 -26.68 6.63 14.86
N ASP A 376 -27.11 6.55 16.11
CA ASP A 376 -26.92 7.64 17.06
C ASP A 376 -25.42 7.92 17.29
N ILE A 377 -25.11 9.04 17.94
CA ILE A 377 -23.75 9.44 18.29
C ILE A 377 -23.11 8.37 19.16
N ASN A 378 -21.88 7.99 18.82
CA ASN A 378 -21.10 6.97 19.52
C ASN A 378 -21.83 5.64 19.66
N SER A 379 -22.58 5.25 18.61
CA SER A 379 -23.46 4.09 18.60
C SER A 379 -23.28 3.28 17.31
N THR A 380 -24.05 2.20 17.20
CA THR A 380 -24.14 1.36 16.00
C THR A 380 -25.62 1.07 15.73
N LEU A 381 -26.00 0.95 14.46
CA LEU A 381 -27.37 0.57 14.07
C LEU A 381 -27.70 -0.86 14.56
N ALA A 382 -28.90 -1.06 15.13
CA ALA A 382 -29.35 -2.40 15.53
C ALA A 382 -29.45 -3.35 14.33
N ARG A 383 -29.76 -2.84 13.13
CA ARG A 383 -29.76 -3.64 11.89
C ARG A 383 -28.39 -4.16 11.46
N SER A 384 -27.31 -3.70 12.10
CA SER A 384 -25.94 -4.14 11.82
C SER A 384 -25.53 -5.34 12.66
N LEU A 385 -26.29 -5.68 13.70
CA LEU A 385 -26.04 -6.83 14.56
C LEU A 385 -26.32 -8.15 13.82
N ASN A 386 -25.88 -9.26 14.41
CA ASN A 386 -26.15 -10.61 13.91
C ASN A 386 -25.77 -10.78 12.43
N GLY A 387 -24.56 -10.35 12.08
CA GLY A 387 -24.08 -10.38 10.69
C GLY A 387 -24.81 -9.43 9.75
N GLY A 388 -25.44 -8.41 10.31
CA GLY A 388 -26.27 -7.46 9.60
C GLY A 388 -27.66 -7.97 9.29
N SER A 389 -28.11 -9.06 9.92
CA SER A 389 -29.53 -9.48 9.90
C SER A 389 -30.39 -8.56 10.77
N GLY A 390 -29.77 -7.95 11.78
CA GLY A 390 -30.42 -7.02 12.69
C GLY A 390 -31.11 -7.69 13.87
N ILE A 391 -32.11 -7.00 14.40
CA ILE A 391 -33.01 -7.47 15.45
C ILE A 391 -34.46 -7.42 14.94
N GLY A 392 -35.31 -8.31 15.43
CA GLY A 392 -36.75 -8.19 15.28
C GLY A 392 -37.30 -7.00 16.07
N SER A 393 -38.28 -6.28 15.52
CA SER A 393 -39.07 -5.32 16.30
C SER A 393 -39.98 -6.08 17.27
N GLY A 394 -40.10 -5.58 18.50
CA GLY A 394 -40.86 -6.28 19.53
C GLY A 394 -40.77 -5.63 20.90
N GLU A 395 -41.39 -6.28 21.87
CA GLU A 395 -41.41 -5.88 23.27
C GLU A 395 -40.98 -7.08 24.12
N PHE A 396 -40.10 -6.86 25.08
CA PHE A 396 -39.68 -7.88 26.04
C PHE A 396 -39.94 -7.42 27.47
N ASN A 397 -40.25 -8.38 28.34
CA ASN A 397 -40.42 -8.17 29.77
C ASN A 397 -39.07 -8.38 30.48
N VAL A 398 -38.78 -7.51 31.45
CA VAL A 398 -37.67 -7.62 32.38
C VAL A 398 -38.26 -7.77 33.77
N GLN A 399 -38.11 -8.96 34.36
CA GLN A 399 -38.44 -9.21 35.75
C GLN A 399 -37.16 -9.11 36.59
N ARG A 400 -37.18 -8.17 37.53
CA ARG A 400 -36.12 -7.92 38.51
C ARG A 400 -36.06 -9.05 39.55
N ARG A 401 -34.94 -9.12 40.26
CA ARG A 401 -34.70 -10.06 41.36
C ARG A 401 -35.61 -9.82 42.56
N ASP A 402 -36.13 -8.61 42.75
CA ASP A 402 -37.16 -8.33 43.76
C ASP A 402 -38.58 -8.79 43.35
N GLY A 403 -38.72 -9.35 42.15
CA GLY A 403 -39.98 -9.85 41.59
C GLY A 403 -40.83 -8.79 40.86
N SER A 404 -40.44 -7.52 40.87
CA SER A 404 -41.09 -6.49 40.06
C SER A 404 -40.71 -6.62 38.58
N SER A 405 -41.58 -6.19 37.67
CA SER A 405 -41.31 -6.29 36.23
C SER A 405 -41.69 -5.02 35.47
N PHE A 406 -41.03 -4.80 34.34
CA PHE A 406 -41.38 -3.76 33.38
C PHE A 406 -41.15 -4.26 31.96
N ASN A 407 -41.73 -3.58 30.98
CA ASN A 407 -41.54 -3.92 29.58
C ASN A 407 -40.66 -2.88 28.88
N VAL A 408 -39.96 -3.33 27.84
CA VAL A 408 -39.15 -2.49 26.96
C VAL A 408 -39.52 -2.79 25.51
N ALA A 409 -39.89 -1.76 24.76
CA ALA A 409 -40.18 -1.84 23.34
C ALA A 409 -38.97 -1.37 22.51
N VAL A 410 -38.56 -2.18 21.53
CA VAL A 410 -37.46 -1.88 20.61
C VAL A 410 -37.87 -2.17 19.17
N THR A 411 -37.21 -1.48 18.25
CA THR A 411 -37.46 -1.58 16.81
C THR A 411 -36.19 -1.91 16.05
N ALA A 412 -36.32 -2.55 14.90
CA ALA A 412 -35.19 -2.81 13.99
C ALA A 412 -34.48 -1.53 13.50
N ASN A 413 -35.10 -0.36 13.66
CA ASN A 413 -34.56 0.95 13.27
C ASN A 413 -33.80 1.66 14.39
N ASP A 414 -33.77 1.10 15.60
CA ASP A 414 -33.05 1.68 16.72
C ASP A 414 -31.53 1.59 16.53
N SER A 415 -30.80 2.45 17.24
CA SER A 415 -29.38 2.25 17.51
C SER A 415 -29.17 1.57 18.87
N ILE A 416 -27.95 1.06 19.10
CA ILE A 416 -27.60 0.45 20.40
C ILE A 416 -27.78 1.43 21.57
N SER A 417 -27.37 2.68 21.41
CA SER A 417 -27.61 3.73 22.41
C SER A 417 -29.11 3.94 22.69
N ASP A 418 -29.97 3.92 21.67
CA ASP A 418 -31.43 4.02 21.88
C ASP A 418 -31.94 2.86 22.74
N ILE A 419 -31.49 1.64 22.45
CA ILE A 419 -31.87 0.43 23.18
C ILE A 419 -31.38 0.50 24.64
N ILE A 420 -30.12 0.90 24.86
CA ILE A 420 -29.54 1.07 26.20
C ILE A 420 -30.34 2.10 27.00
N SER A 421 -30.61 3.28 26.42
CA SER A 421 -31.37 4.33 27.08
C SER A 421 -32.76 3.85 27.45
N ARG A 422 -33.49 3.19 26.53
CA ARG A 422 -34.84 2.65 26.83
C ARG A 422 -34.84 1.62 27.96
N ILE A 423 -33.85 0.73 28.02
CA ILE A 423 -33.74 -0.23 29.12
C ILE A 423 -33.46 0.49 30.44
N ASN A 424 -32.54 1.46 30.46
CA ASN A 424 -32.17 2.21 31.65
C ASN A 424 -33.33 3.06 32.18
N ASP A 425 -34.05 3.75 31.30
CA ASP A 425 -35.18 4.60 31.64
C ASP A 425 -36.33 3.77 32.22
N ALA A 426 -36.68 2.64 31.58
CA ALA A 426 -37.71 1.74 32.09
C ALA A 426 -37.27 1.03 33.39
N GLY A 427 -35.97 0.82 33.55
CA GLY A 427 -35.34 0.22 34.72
C GLY A 427 -35.42 1.07 35.98
N GLY A 428 -35.56 2.39 35.86
CA GLY A 428 -35.66 3.31 37.00
C GLY A 428 -34.43 3.30 37.91
N GLY A 429 -33.23 3.09 37.33
CA GLY A 429 -31.95 3.08 38.05
C GLY A 429 -31.62 1.79 38.80
N THR A 430 -32.54 0.83 38.89
CA THR A 430 -32.30 -0.48 39.51
C THR A 430 -31.74 -1.51 38.53
N ILE A 431 -32.13 -1.37 37.26
CA ILE A 431 -31.52 -2.04 36.11
C ILE A 431 -30.57 -1.07 35.43
N THR A 432 -29.39 -1.54 35.07
CA THR A 432 -28.43 -0.80 34.24
C THR A 432 -27.99 -1.65 33.06
N ALA A 433 -28.32 -1.20 31.85
CA ALA A 433 -27.74 -1.65 30.60
C ALA A 433 -26.52 -0.78 30.25
N SER A 434 -25.44 -1.44 29.87
CA SER A 434 -24.23 -0.82 29.32
C SER A 434 -23.66 -1.69 28.21
N LEU A 435 -22.60 -1.24 27.54
CA LEU A 435 -21.77 -2.15 26.77
C LEU A 435 -21.00 -3.08 27.70
N ASN A 436 -20.67 -4.29 27.21
CA ASN A 436 -19.76 -5.20 27.91
C ASN A 436 -18.31 -4.69 27.87
N THR A 437 -17.41 -5.34 28.60
CA THR A 437 -16.00 -4.92 28.72
C THR A 437 -15.27 -4.87 27.37
N ALA A 438 -15.64 -5.75 26.42
CA ALA A 438 -15.08 -5.78 25.07
C ALA A 438 -15.60 -4.64 24.18
N GLY A 439 -16.80 -4.12 24.47
CA GLY A 439 -17.50 -3.12 23.66
C GLY A 439 -18.19 -3.68 22.42
N ASN A 440 -18.37 -5.01 22.33
CA ASN A 440 -19.05 -5.69 21.21
C ASN A 440 -20.40 -6.33 21.60
N GLY A 441 -20.78 -6.18 22.87
CA GLY A 441 -22.00 -6.74 23.45
C GLY A 441 -22.65 -5.81 24.46
N LEU A 442 -23.79 -6.21 24.97
CA LEU A 442 -24.49 -5.55 26.07
C LEU A 442 -24.23 -6.29 27.38
N ARG A 443 -24.29 -5.53 28.47
CA ARG A 443 -24.27 -6.03 29.83
C ARG A 443 -25.41 -5.40 30.60
N ILE A 444 -26.31 -6.24 31.12
CA ILE A 444 -27.44 -5.83 31.95
C ILE A 444 -27.14 -6.24 33.38
N VAL A 445 -27.31 -5.31 34.31
CA VAL A 445 -27.11 -5.51 35.74
C VAL A 445 -28.37 -5.13 36.49
N ASP A 446 -28.86 -6.06 37.30
CA ASP A 446 -29.90 -5.84 38.30
C ASP A 446 -29.29 -5.70 39.69
N THR A 447 -29.48 -4.53 40.30
CA THR A 447 -28.99 -4.21 41.64
C THR A 447 -29.95 -4.62 42.77
N THR A 448 -31.15 -5.09 42.43
CA THR A 448 -32.13 -5.59 43.40
C THR A 448 -31.74 -6.97 43.94
N THR A 449 -32.44 -7.42 44.98
CA THR A 449 -32.14 -8.67 45.69
C THR A 449 -33.41 -9.50 45.91
N GLY A 450 -33.29 -10.82 46.10
CA GLY A 450 -34.39 -11.70 46.45
C GLY A 450 -34.48 -12.97 45.60
N GLY A 451 -34.31 -12.84 44.29
CA GLY A 451 -34.45 -13.92 43.31
C GLY A 451 -33.49 -13.79 42.12
N GLU A 452 -33.99 -14.13 40.93
CA GLU A 452 -33.24 -14.15 39.67
C GLU A 452 -33.74 -13.07 38.70
N LEU A 453 -32.82 -12.52 37.91
CA LEU A 453 -33.18 -11.64 36.78
C LEU A 453 -33.70 -12.50 35.63
N ILE A 454 -34.90 -12.23 35.13
CA ILE A 454 -35.53 -12.95 34.01
C ILE A 454 -35.85 -11.93 32.90
N ILE A 455 -35.49 -12.27 31.65
CA ILE A 455 -35.76 -11.42 30.48
C ILE A 455 -36.37 -12.31 29.40
N THR A 456 -37.59 -11.99 28.97
CA THR A 456 -38.35 -12.81 28.00
C THR A 456 -39.03 -11.94 26.97
N ASP A 457 -38.94 -12.32 25.69
CA ASP A 457 -39.71 -11.68 24.63
C ASP A 457 -41.22 -11.88 24.86
N THR A 458 -41.97 -10.77 24.86
CA THR A 458 -43.43 -10.74 24.91
C THR A 458 -44.01 -10.73 23.49
N THR A 459 -43.39 -9.96 22.60
CA THR A 459 -43.67 -9.93 21.15
C THR A 459 -42.37 -9.84 20.36
N GLY A 460 -42.33 -10.43 19.17
CA GLY A 460 -41.13 -10.45 18.34
C GLY A 460 -40.01 -11.33 18.93
N THR A 461 -38.77 -11.02 18.56
CA THR A 461 -37.55 -11.78 18.94
C THR A 461 -36.43 -10.88 19.45
N ALA A 462 -36.76 -9.65 19.88
CA ALA A 462 -35.76 -8.62 20.14
C ALA A 462 -34.76 -9.01 21.24
N ALA A 463 -35.23 -9.57 22.37
CA ALA A 463 -34.36 -9.99 23.46
C ALA A 463 -33.50 -11.20 23.06
N ALA A 464 -34.03 -12.12 22.27
CA ALA A 464 -33.28 -13.24 21.71
C ALA A 464 -32.20 -12.76 20.72
N ASP A 465 -32.52 -11.85 19.81
CA ASP A 465 -31.60 -11.32 18.81
C ASP A 465 -30.50 -10.45 19.45
N LEU A 466 -30.82 -9.76 20.54
CA LEU A 466 -29.86 -9.04 21.39
C LEU A 466 -29.10 -9.98 22.34
N LYS A 467 -29.41 -11.28 22.38
CA LYS A 467 -28.82 -12.27 23.30
C LYS A 467 -28.93 -11.88 24.78
N ILE A 468 -29.95 -11.09 25.14
CA ILE A 468 -30.24 -10.69 26.52
C ILE A 468 -31.31 -11.56 27.17
N ALA A 469 -32.05 -12.35 26.37
CA ALA A 469 -33.06 -13.27 26.88
C ALA A 469 -32.44 -14.27 27.87
N THR A 470 -33.04 -14.41 29.04
CA THR A 470 -32.58 -15.33 30.09
C THR A 470 -33.76 -15.92 30.86
N THR A 471 -33.67 -17.22 31.18
CA THR A 471 -34.66 -17.91 32.03
C THR A 471 -34.41 -17.72 33.52
N GLY A 472 -33.31 -17.05 33.90
CA GLY A 472 -32.94 -16.77 35.28
C GLY A 472 -31.45 -16.53 35.45
N SER A 473 -31.06 -15.35 35.94
CA SER A 473 -29.69 -15.04 36.38
C SER A 473 -29.66 -14.73 37.88
N ALA A 474 -29.16 -15.69 38.68
CA ALA A 474 -28.99 -15.53 40.12
C ALA A 474 -27.97 -14.45 40.50
N SER A 475 -27.00 -14.19 39.62
CA SER A 475 -26.01 -13.12 39.79
C SER A 475 -26.60 -11.71 39.58
N GLY A 476 -27.79 -11.62 38.95
CA GLY A 476 -28.36 -10.36 38.48
C GLY A 476 -27.65 -9.77 37.26
N VAL A 477 -26.74 -10.51 36.63
CA VAL A 477 -25.97 -10.04 35.48
C VAL A 477 -26.28 -10.89 34.26
N VAL A 478 -26.49 -10.24 33.11
CA VAL A 478 -26.57 -10.86 31.79
C VAL A 478 -25.54 -10.16 30.90
N ASP A 479 -24.59 -10.92 30.35
CA ASP A 479 -23.64 -10.45 29.34
C ASP A 479 -23.95 -11.18 28.03
N THR A 480 -24.09 -10.43 26.93
CA THR A 480 -24.48 -11.00 25.64
C THR A 480 -23.33 -11.69 24.91
N GLY A 481 -22.09 -11.48 25.37
CA GLY A 481 -20.90 -11.72 24.56
C GLY A 481 -20.94 -10.90 23.26
N ASN A 482 -20.24 -11.36 22.22
CA ASN A 482 -20.24 -10.70 20.92
C ASN A 482 -21.62 -10.72 20.21
N LEU A 483 -22.13 -9.55 19.83
CA LEU A 483 -23.35 -9.38 19.02
C LEU A 483 -23.10 -9.47 17.50
N ASN A 484 -21.88 -9.81 17.08
CA ASN A 484 -21.48 -10.03 15.69
C ASN A 484 -21.88 -8.87 14.79
N THR A 485 -21.33 -7.68 15.09
CA THR A 485 -21.63 -6.49 14.30
C THR A 485 -20.97 -6.60 12.94
N ARG A 486 -21.81 -6.47 11.90
CA ARG A 486 -21.36 -6.41 10.53
C ARG A 486 -20.59 -5.12 10.34
N PHE A 487 -19.35 -5.23 9.88
CA PHE A 487 -18.56 -4.06 9.45
C PHE A 487 -18.10 -4.17 7.99
N LEU A 488 -18.43 -5.26 7.28
CA LEU A 488 -18.22 -5.38 5.84
C LEU A 488 -19.53 -5.22 5.05
N SER A 489 -19.43 -4.56 3.90
CA SER A 489 -20.46 -4.42 2.86
C SER A 489 -19.80 -4.56 1.49
N GLY A 490 -20.59 -4.63 0.41
CA GLY A 490 -20.07 -4.56 -0.94
C GLY A 490 -19.27 -3.27 -1.21
N ALA A 491 -19.69 -2.15 -0.63
CA ALA A 491 -19.02 -0.85 -0.74
C ALA A 491 -17.70 -0.72 0.06
N THR A 492 -17.40 -1.68 0.95
CA THR A 492 -16.20 -1.61 1.78
C THR A 492 -14.95 -1.69 0.91
N ARG A 493 -14.01 -0.75 1.09
CA ARG A 493 -12.79 -0.68 0.29
C ARG A 493 -11.77 -1.72 0.76
N LEU A 494 -11.11 -2.38 -0.18
CA LEU A 494 -10.04 -3.34 0.11
C LEU A 494 -8.84 -2.70 0.80
N SER A 495 -8.64 -1.39 0.62
CA SER A 495 -7.58 -0.61 1.27
C SER A 495 -7.82 -0.35 2.75
N THR A 496 -9.07 -0.36 3.23
CA THR A 496 -9.40 -0.07 4.63
C THR A 496 -9.35 -1.32 5.52
N LEU A 497 -9.29 -2.51 4.92
CA LEU A 497 -9.19 -3.78 5.64
C LEU A 497 -7.86 -3.91 6.39
N ASN A 498 -7.82 -4.81 7.38
CA ASN A 498 -6.65 -5.06 8.23
C ASN A 498 -6.11 -3.78 8.90
N GLY A 499 -7.01 -2.95 9.44
CA GLY A 499 -6.69 -1.67 10.07
C GLY A 499 -5.98 -0.70 9.12
N ASN A 500 -6.58 -0.43 7.95
CA ASN A 500 -6.07 0.46 6.89
C ASN A 500 -4.74 0.03 6.23
N THR A 501 -4.24 -1.18 6.50
CA THR A 501 -3.06 -1.72 5.77
C THR A 501 -3.43 -2.32 4.41
N GLY A 502 -4.72 -2.64 4.23
CA GLY A 502 -5.28 -3.21 3.03
C GLY A 502 -4.79 -4.63 2.71
N VAL A 503 -5.37 -5.22 1.67
CA VAL A 503 -5.03 -6.60 1.24
C VAL A 503 -3.87 -6.66 0.25
N GLY A 504 -3.43 -5.51 -0.28
CA GLY A 504 -2.39 -5.42 -1.31
C GLY A 504 -2.82 -6.00 -2.67
N SER A 505 -1.96 -5.86 -3.67
CA SER A 505 -2.15 -6.52 -4.97
C SER A 505 -1.47 -7.89 -5.01
N GLY A 506 -2.04 -8.81 -5.78
CA GLY A 506 -1.54 -10.18 -5.86
C GLY A 506 -2.48 -11.12 -6.60
N THR A 507 -1.99 -12.32 -6.87
CA THR A 507 -2.76 -13.40 -7.50
C THR A 507 -2.90 -14.55 -6.52
N PHE A 508 -4.11 -15.08 -6.37
CA PHE A 508 -4.34 -16.32 -5.65
C PHE A 508 -5.11 -17.31 -6.53
N ARG A 509 -4.96 -18.60 -6.25
CA ARG A 509 -5.63 -19.70 -6.96
C ARG A 509 -6.72 -20.25 -6.06
N ILE A 510 -7.91 -20.42 -6.62
CA ILE A 510 -9.02 -21.14 -5.99
C ILE A 510 -9.18 -22.46 -6.73
N THR A 511 -9.34 -23.54 -5.99
CA THR A 511 -9.67 -24.88 -6.50
C THR A 511 -10.99 -25.31 -5.89
N ASP A 512 -11.94 -25.71 -6.73
CA ASP A 512 -13.27 -26.14 -6.30
C ASP A 512 -13.33 -27.61 -5.90
N ALA A 513 -14.51 -28.06 -5.46
CA ALA A 513 -14.70 -29.43 -4.99
C ALA A 513 -14.68 -30.50 -6.10
N SER A 514 -14.70 -30.06 -7.37
CA SER A 514 -14.53 -30.91 -8.55
C SER A 514 -13.06 -30.99 -9.00
N GLY A 515 -12.19 -30.17 -8.40
CA GLY A 515 -10.76 -30.09 -8.72
C GLY A 515 -10.44 -29.04 -9.80
N ASP A 516 -11.43 -28.29 -10.27
CA ASP A 516 -11.22 -27.21 -11.22
C ASP A 516 -10.59 -26.02 -10.52
N SER A 517 -9.56 -25.44 -11.12
CA SER A 517 -8.81 -24.34 -10.53
C SER A 517 -8.81 -23.09 -11.41
N SER A 518 -8.87 -21.92 -10.78
CA SER A 518 -8.79 -20.63 -11.44
C SER A 518 -7.96 -19.65 -10.64
N GLU A 519 -7.22 -18.81 -11.36
CA GLU A 519 -6.47 -17.71 -10.75
C GLU A 519 -7.31 -16.42 -10.69
N VAL A 520 -7.25 -15.76 -9.54
CA VAL A 520 -7.90 -14.49 -9.23
C VAL A 520 -6.81 -13.46 -9.03
N ASN A 521 -6.75 -12.47 -9.93
CA ASN A 521 -5.78 -11.39 -9.90
C ASN A 521 -6.39 -10.11 -9.33
N VAL A 522 -5.99 -9.76 -8.11
CA VAL A 522 -6.41 -8.53 -7.43
C VAL A 522 -5.41 -7.42 -7.77
N GLY A 523 -5.71 -6.71 -8.87
CA GLY A 523 -4.96 -5.54 -9.32
C GLY A 523 -5.60 -4.21 -8.89
N ASN A 524 -5.10 -3.09 -9.44
CA ASN A 524 -5.54 -1.73 -9.09
C ASN A 524 -7.01 -1.42 -9.48
N SER A 525 -7.60 -2.21 -10.37
CA SER A 525 -9.00 -2.08 -10.78
C SER A 525 -9.98 -2.59 -9.74
N ILE A 526 -9.54 -3.47 -8.83
CA ILE A 526 -10.37 -4.06 -7.79
C ILE A 526 -10.23 -3.22 -6.53
N LYS A 527 -11.28 -2.47 -6.18
CA LYS A 527 -11.23 -1.46 -5.10
C LYS A 527 -12.08 -1.85 -3.92
N THR A 528 -13.19 -2.54 -4.13
CA THR A 528 -14.17 -2.87 -3.09
C THR A 528 -14.33 -4.38 -2.88
N ILE A 529 -15.00 -4.76 -1.80
CA ILE A 529 -15.42 -6.15 -1.56
C ILE A 529 -16.36 -6.64 -2.67
N ASP A 530 -17.26 -5.79 -3.19
CA ASP A 530 -18.13 -6.15 -4.31
C ASP A 530 -17.31 -6.45 -5.58
N ASP A 531 -16.33 -5.61 -5.91
CA ASP A 531 -15.42 -5.85 -7.06
C ASP A 531 -14.72 -7.21 -6.93
N LEU A 532 -14.27 -7.54 -5.72
CA LEU A 532 -13.57 -8.79 -5.43
C LEU A 532 -14.51 -10.00 -5.51
N ILE A 533 -15.71 -9.92 -4.92
CA ILE A 533 -16.72 -10.98 -5.00
C ILE A 533 -17.12 -11.23 -6.45
N ASN A 534 -17.38 -10.17 -7.23
CA ASN A 534 -17.68 -10.27 -8.65
C ASN A 534 -16.52 -10.90 -9.43
N LEU A 535 -15.28 -10.52 -9.12
CA LEU A 535 -14.10 -11.10 -9.75
C LEU A 535 -14.00 -12.61 -9.48
N ILE A 536 -14.21 -13.05 -8.23
CA ILE A 536 -14.19 -14.47 -7.85
C ILE A 536 -15.33 -15.22 -8.54
N ASN A 537 -16.56 -14.70 -8.47
CA ASN A 537 -17.75 -15.34 -9.03
C ASN A 537 -17.77 -15.38 -10.56
N SER A 538 -16.98 -14.53 -11.23
CA SER A 538 -16.80 -14.57 -12.68
C SER A 538 -15.81 -15.65 -13.16
N ARG A 539 -15.12 -16.35 -12.25
CA ARG A 539 -14.17 -17.40 -12.62
C ARG A 539 -14.92 -18.67 -13.06
N PRO A 540 -14.37 -19.46 -14.00
CA PRO A 540 -14.95 -20.73 -14.43
C PRO A 540 -14.70 -21.83 -13.38
N THR A 541 -15.28 -21.69 -12.20
CA THR A 541 -15.26 -22.65 -11.08
C THR A 541 -16.64 -22.71 -10.46
N ASN A 542 -16.98 -23.78 -9.73
CA ASN A 542 -18.27 -23.86 -9.04
C ASN A 542 -18.33 -23.05 -7.74
N ILE A 543 -17.35 -22.19 -7.47
CA ILE A 543 -17.25 -21.41 -6.24
C ILE A 543 -18.11 -20.15 -6.30
N ILE A 544 -18.90 -19.95 -5.24
CA ILE A 544 -19.63 -18.72 -4.96
C ILE A 544 -18.97 -18.05 -3.74
N ALA A 545 -18.48 -16.84 -3.95
CA ALA A 545 -18.06 -15.92 -2.91
C ALA A 545 -19.23 -15.04 -2.46
N ARG A 546 -19.33 -14.83 -1.15
CA ARG A 546 -20.26 -13.89 -0.52
C ARG A 546 -19.68 -13.36 0.79
N ILE A 547 -20.23 -12.27 1.32
CA ILE A 547 -19.94 -11.87 2.70
C ILE A 547 -20.44 -12.97 3.64
N ASN A 548 -19.63 -13.31 4.65
CA ASN A 548 -19.95 -14.38 5.57
C ASN A 548 -21.12 -14.04 6.51
N ASP A 549 -21.67 -15.06 7.16
CA ASP A 549 -22.86 -14.92 8.01
C ASP A 549 -22.60 -14.06 9.26
N ALA A 550 -21.34 -13.95 9.70
CA ALA A 550 -20.94 -13.04 10.78
C ALA A 550 -20.80 -11.57 10.34
N GLY A 551 -20.81 -11.29 9.03
CA GLY A 551 -20.67 -9.95 8.47
C GLY A 551 -19.26 -9.34 8.62
N ASP A 552 -18.27 -10.16 8.93
CA ASP A 552 -16.90 -9.75 9.23
C ASP A 552 -15.87 -10.27 8.22
N GLY A 553 -16.28 -11.03 7.21
CA GLY A 553 -15.38 -11.70 6.27
C GLY A 553 -16.02 -12.11 4.96
N ILE A 554 -15.31 -12.92 4.17
CA ILE A 554 -15.79 -13.51 2.92
C ILE A 554 -15.87 -15.03 3.08
N THR A 555 -17.00 -15.63 2.72
CA THR A 555 -17.12 -17.09 2.58
C THR A 555 -17.05 -17.49 1.11
N LEU A 556 -16.31 -18.56 0.83
CA LEU A 556 -16.32 -19.27 -0.44
C LEU A 556 -17.06 -20.60 -0.26
N GLU A 557 -18.10 -20.83 -1.04
CA GLU A 557 -18.93 -22.05 -0.98
C GLU A 557 -18.99 -22.71 -2.35
N ASP A 558 -19.02 -24.04 -2.41
CA ASP A 558 -19.18 -24.77 -3.66
C ASP A 558 -20.67 -24.90 -4.02
N SER A 559 -21.02 -24.58 -5.26
CA SER A 559 -22.40 -24.60 -5.78
C SER A 559 -22.79 -25.88 -6.51
N SER A 560 -21.83 -26.81 -6.73
CA SER A 560 -22.05 -28.03 -7.50
C SER A 560 -22.85 -29.10 -6.76
N GLY A 561 -22.86 -29.07 -5.42
CA GLY A 561 -23.53 -30.04 -4.53
C GLY A 561 -23.07 -31.50 -4.66
N ASN A 562 -22.13 -31.79 -5.56
CA ASN A 562 -21.68 -33.14 -5.93
C ASN A 562 -20.14 -33.32 -5.87
N GLY A 563 -19.39 -32.26 -5.61
CA GLY A 563 -17.93 -32.33 -5.45
C GLY A 563 -17.53 -33.09 -4.18
N THR A 564 -16.41 -33.82 -4.24
CA THR A 564 -15.90 -34.66 -3.13
C THR A 564 -14.57 -34.16 -2.57
N LEU A 565 -13.93 -33.18 -3.22
CA LEU A 565 -12.68 -32.59 -2.77
C LEU A 565 -12.95 -31.36 -1.89
N ALA A 566 -12.05 -31.07 -0.96
CA ALA A 566 -12.07 -29.82 -0.19
C ALA A 566 -11.75 -28.62 -1.10
N ILE A 567 -12.47 -27.51 -0.92
CA ILE A 567 -12.10 -26.21 -1.52
C ILE A 567 -10.70 -25.85 -1.04
N ARG A 568 -9.85 -25.38 -1.95
CA ARG A 568 -8.48 -24.98 -1.64
C ARG A 568 -8.15 -23.61 -2.22
N VAL A 569 -7.55 -22.76 -1.40
CA VAL A 569 -7.09 -21.42 -1.78
C VAL A 569 -5.61 -21.25 -1.44
N ASP A 570 -4.81 -20.95 -2.46
CA ASP A 570 -3.37 -20.69 -2.32
C ASP A 570 -2.99 -19.31 -2.87
N ASP A 571 -2.11 -18.59 -2.18
CA ASP A 571 -1.45 -17.42 -2.76
C ASP A 571 -0.44 -17.86 -3.84
N VAL A 572 -0.52 -17.28 -5.04
CA VAL A 572 0.40 -17.51 -6.16
C VAL A 572 1.46 -16.40 -6.21
N SER A 573 1.03 -15.15 -6.06
CA SER A 573 1.89 -13.97 -5.96
C SER A 573 1.31 -13.00 -4.92
N GLY A 574 2.18 -12.36 -4.14
CA GLY A 574 1.73 -11.51 -3.03
C GLY A 574 1.22 -12.33 -1.84
N ASN A 575 0.31 -11.74 -1.06
CA ASN A 575 -0.27 -12.35 0.15
C ASN A 575 -1.77 -12.01 0.29
N THR A 576 -2.46 -11.81 -0.84
CA THR A 576 -3.81 -11.26 -0.85
C THR A 576 -4.81 -12.23 -0.22
N ALA A 577 -4.73 -13.54 -0.51
CA ALA A 577 -5.62 -14.52 0.11
C ALA A 577 -5.38 -14.63 1.61
N ARG A 578 -4.12 -14.59 2.06
CA ARG A 578 -3.79 -14.55 3.51
C ARG A 578 -4.34 -13.29 4.19
N ARG A 579 -4.24 -12.12 3.55
CA ARG A 579 -4.74 -10.85 4.11
C ARG A 579 -6.27 -10.73 4.07
N LEU A 580 -6.93 -11.51 3.22
CA LEU A 580 -8.38 -11.70 3.20
C LEU A 580 -8.87 -12.80 4.16
N ASN A 581 -7.94 -13.50 4.84
CA ASN A 581 -8.21 -14.66 5.69
C ASN A 581 -8.85 -15.85 4.97
N ILE A 582 -8.85 -15.89 3.63
CA ILE A 582 -9.44 -16.98 2.83
C ILE A 582 -8.43 -18.04 2.39
N ARG A 583 -7.14 -17.89 2.74
CA ARG A 583 -6.10 -18.88 2.37
C ARG A 583 -6.24 -20.14 3.24
N GLY A 584 -6.32 -21.30 2.60
CA GLY A 584 -6.40 -22.58 3.31
C GLY A 584 -7.15 -23.63 2.51
N THR A 585 -7.44 -24.75 3.16
CA THR A 585 -8.36 -25.79 2.68
C THR A 585 -9.59 -25.79 3.59
N SER A 586 -10.77 -26.04 3.04
CA SER A 586 -11.99 -26.22 3.83
C SER A 586 -11.88 -27.41 4.79
N GLU A 587 -12.70 -27.38 5.85
CA GLU A 587 -12.67 -28.37 6.94
C GLU A 587 -13.42 -29.67 6.64
N SER A 588 -14.26 -29.74 5.59
CA SER A 588 -15.03 -30.93 5.23
C SER A 588 -15.00 -31.28 3.74
N GLY A 589 -14.93 -32.58 3.44
CA GLY A 589 -15.07 -33.16 2.09
C GLY A 589 -16.49 -33.61 1.77
N ASP A 590 -17.45 -33.40 2.68
CA ASP A 590 -18.87 -33.65 2.43
C ASP A 590 -19.47 -32.48 1.63
N ALA A 591 -20.06 -32.79 0.48
CA ALA A 591 -20.46 -31.82 -0.54
C ALA A 591 -21.42 -30.70 -0.06
N GLY A 592 -22.09 -30.87 1.09
CA GLY A 592 -23.02 -29.89 1.68
C GLY A 592 -22.41 -28.91 2.68
N GLU A 593 -21.18 -29.14 3.15
CA GLU A 593 -20.52 -28.30 4.17
C GLU A 593 -19.18 -27.72 3.71
N ASN A 594 -18.78 -28.00 2.47
CA ASN A 594 -17.51 -27.60 1.92
C ASN A 594 -17.45 -26.08 1.68
N ARG A 595 -16.94 -25.34 2.67
CA ARG A 595 -16.80 -23.88 2.64
C ARG A 595 -15.48 -23.41 3.25
N VAL A 596 -14.98 -22.27 2.77
CA VAL A 596 -13.87 -21.54 3.37
C VAL A 596 -14.40 -20.21 3.91
N VAL A 597 -14.35 -20.02 5.23
CA VAL A 597 -14.83 -18.80 5.89
C VAL A 597 -13.63 -17.92 6.26
N GLY A 598 -13.40 -16.85 5.50
CA GLY A 598 -12.36 -15.87 5.78
C GLY A 598 -12.82 -14.78 6.75
N SER A 599 -13.02 -15.15 8.02
CA SER A 599 -13.38 -14.19 9.09
C SER A 599 -12.19 -13.32 9.49
N PHE A 600 -12.46 -12.04 9.75
CA PHE A 600 -11.48 -11.12 10.35
C PHE A 600 -11.50 -11.16 11.88
N THR A 601 -12.54 -11.73 12.50
CA THR A 601 -12.49 -12.12 13.90
C THR A 601 -11.61 -13.36 14.01
N ARG A 602 -10.56 -13.28 14.82
CA ARG A 602 -9.61 -14.39 15.00
C ARG A 602 -9.70 -14.92 16.42
N THR A 603 -10.01 -16.20 16.54
CA THR A 603 -10.09 -16.88 17.83
C THR A 603 -8.79 -17.60 18.12
N VAL A 604 -8.27 -17.43 19.33
CA VAL A 604 -7.12 -18.17 19.86
C VAL A 604 -7.64 -19.12 20.93
N GLU A 605 -7.38 -20.41 20.76
CA GLU A 605 -7.74 -21.43 21.72
C GLU A 605 -6.62 -21.70 22.73
N PHE A 606 -7.01 -21.86 23.99
CA PHE A 606 -6.13 -22.09 25.12
C PHE A 606 -6.49 -23.42 25.78
N ASN A 607 -5.49 -24.02 26.44
CA ASN A 607 -5.75 -25.13 27.33
C ASN A 607 -6.07 -24.56 28.72
N PRO A 608 -6.99 -25.15 29.49
CA PRO A 608 -7.34 -24.67 30.83
C PRO A 608 -6.14 -24.54 31.79
N GLY A 609 -5.08 -25.33 31.57
CA GLY A 609 -3.83 -25.31 32.34
C GLY A 609 -2.76 -24.31 31.85
N ASP A 610 -3.05 -23.49 30.85
CA ASP A 610 -2.09 -22.53 30.31
C ASP A 610 -1.83 -21.38 31.31
N SER A 611 -0.54 -21.10 31.53
CA SER A 611 -0.07 -19.99 32.36
C SER A 611 -0.11 -18.67 31.59
N LEU A 612 0.11 -17.55 32.28
CA LEU A 612 0.10 -16.22 31.67
C LEU A 612 1.12 -16.09 30.53
N THR A 613 2.32 -16.66 30.68
CA THR A 613 3.33 -16.70 29.59
C THR A 613 2.85 -17.52 28.40
N LYS A 614 2.25 -18.71 28.63
CA LYS A 614 1.75 -19.55 27.54
C LYS A 614 0.60 -18.87 26.79
N VAL A 615 -0.29 -18.19 27.52
CA VAL A 615 -1.36 -17.38 26.92
C VAL A 615 -0.75 -16.30 26.02
N ALA A 616 0.25 -15.56 26.50
CA ALA A 616 0.95 -14.55 25.70
C ALA A 616 1.63 -15.14 24.45
N ASP A 617 2.33 -16.27 24.60
CA ASP A 617 3.04 -16.94 23.51
C ASP A 617 2.06 -17.44 22.44
N LYS A 618 0.93 -18.03 22.84
CA LYS A 618 -0.12 -18.48 21.92
C LYS A 618 -0.77 -17.33 21.16
N ILE A 619 -1.05 -16.20 21.83
CA ILE A 619 -1.57 -14.99 21.18
C ILE A 619 -0.58 -14.49 20.12
N ASN A 620 0.71 -14.40 20.46
CA ASN A 620 1.75 -13.95 19.55
C ASN A 620 1.93 -14.91 18.36
N ALA A 621 1.91 -16.23 18.61
CA ALA A 621 2.05 -17.25 17.57
C ALA A 621 0.86 -17.27 16.60
N ALA A 622 -0.34 -16.98 17.08
CA ALA A 622 -1.54 -16.90 16.26
C ALA A 622 -1.58 -15.65 15.36
N GLY A 623 -0.77 -14.63 15.65
CA GLY A 623 -0.65 -13.43 14.81
C GLY A 623 -1.95 -12.65 14.65
N VAL A 624 -2.77 -12.60 15.70
CA VAL A 624 -4.16 -12.07 15.70
C VAL A 624 -4.26 -10.54 15.70
N GLY A 625 -3.22 -9.84 15.26
CA GLY A 625 -3.20 -8.38 15.20
C GLY A 625 -2.87 -7.69 16.53
N VAL A 626 -2.54 -8.43 17.58
CA VAL A 626 -1.99 -7.92 18.84
C VAL A 626 -0.67 -8.61 19.20
N ASN A 627 0.19 -7.87 19.89
CA ASN A 627 1.38 -8.39 20.55
C ASN A 627 1.12 -8.48 22.05
N ALA A 628 1.31 -9.66 22.61
CA ALA A 628 1.11 -9.97 24.02
C ALA A 628 2.45 -10.04 24.75
N SER A 629 2.53 -9.45 25.94
CA SER A 629 3.70 -9.52 26.80
C SER A 629 3.32 -9.57 28.28
N VAL A 630 4.11 -10.25 29.09
CA VAL A 630 3.91 -10.30 30.55
C VAL A 630 4.86 -9.33 31.23
N VAL A 631 4.32 -8.45 32.05
CA VAL A 631 5.08 -7.42 32.79
C VAL A 631 4.93 -7.65 34.29
N ASN A 632 6.01 -7.44 35.03
CA ASN A 632 6.00 -7.44 36.49
C ASN A 632 5.90 -6.00 36.99
N SER A 633 4.79 -5.65 37.65
CA SER A 633 4.52 -4.33 38.21
C SER A 633 5.20 -4.07 39.55
N GLY A 634 5.84 -5.09 40.16
CA GLY A 634 6.45 -5.00 41.49
C GLY A 634 5.44 -5.04 42.65
N ASP A 635 4.17 -5.39 42.38
CA ASP A 635 3.16 -5.54 43.42
C ASP A 635 3.47 -6.77 44.30
N ALA A 636 3.17 -6.68 45.60
CA ALA A 636 3.54 -7.71 46.56
C ALA A 636 2.69 -8.99 46.47
N VAL A 637 1.46 -8.90 45.94
CA VAL A 637 0.49 -10.00 45.91
C VAL A 637 0.25 -10.48 44.48
N ASN A 638 0.02 -9.56 43.55
CA ASN A 638 -0.33 -9.83 42.17
C ASN A 638 0.55 -9.03 41.18
N PRO A 639 1.88 -9.29 41.15
CA PRO A 639 2.83 -8.52 40.36
C PRO A 639 2.69 -8.67 38.85
N PHE A 640 2.17 -9.80 38.34
CA PHE A 640 2.26 -10.10 36.91
C PHE A 640 1.00 -9.65 36.16
N ARG A 641 1.16 -8.96 35.03
CA ARG A 641 0.06 -8.49 34.18
C ARG A 641 0.33 -8.82 32.74
N LEU A 642 -0.71 -9.20 32.00
CA LEU A 642 -0.66 -9.34 30.56
C LEU A 642 -0.96 -7.99 29.91
N ILE A 643 -0.03 -7.51 29.08
CA ILE A 643 -0.21 -6.33 28.25
C ILE A 643 -0.43 -6.79 26.81
N LEU A 644 -1.51 -6.31 26.21
CA LEU A 644 -1.91 -6.53 24.83
C LEU A 644 -1.77 -5.21 24.07
N THR A 645 -0.86 -5.15 23.12
CA THR A 645 -0.62 -3.96 22.28
C THR A 645 -1.07 -4.26 20.86
N ALA A 646 -1.91 -3.40 20.28
CA ALA A 646 -2.29 -3.52 18.88
C ALA A 646 -1.06 -3.49 17.95
N SER A 647 -1.11 -4.24 16.85
CA SER A 647 -0.02 -4.23 15.86
C SER A 647 -0.06 -2.98 14.97
N ASN A 648 -1.25 -2.39 14.81
CA ASN A 648 -1.48 -1.20 14.01
C ASN A 648 -1.80 -0.01 14.94
N SER A 649 -1.35 1.18 14.56
CA SER A 649 -1.64 2.42 15.26
C SER A 649 -2.97 3.04 14.80
N GLY A 650 -3.41 4.09 15.50
CA GLY A 650 -4.58 4.87 15.12
C GLY A 650 -5.90 4.22 15.52
N VAL A 651 -6.99 4.85 15.11
CA VAL A 651 -8.36 4.38 15.35
C VAL A 651 -8.60 3.05 14.62
N ALA A 652 -8.11 2.93 13.38
CA ALA A 652 -8.23 1.71 12.58
C ALA A 652 -7.44 0.51 13.17
N GLY A 653 -6.44 0.78 14.01
CA GLY A 653 -5.68 -0.24 14.73
C GLY A 653 -6.30 -0.68 16.05
N ARG A 654 -7.43 -0.09 16.48
CA ARG A 654 -8.10 -0.49 17.73
C ARG A 654 -8.50 -1.95 17.67
N VAL A 655 -8.44 -2.64 18.81
CA VAL A 655 -8.73 -4.06 18.90
C VAL A 655 -9.85 -4.29 19.90
N THR A 656 -10.83 -5.07 19.48
CA THR A 656 -11.88 -5.61 20.33
C THR A 656 -11.44 -7.00 20.76
N ILE A 657 -11.43 -7.24 22.09
CA ILE A 657 -10.97 -8.48 22.70
C ILE A 657 -12.11 -9.04 23.53
N ASP A 658 -12.66 -10.17 23.08
CA ASP A 658 -13.66 -10.94 23.80
C ASP A 658 -12.98 -12.14 24.46
N THR A 659 -13.11 -12.25 25.78
CA THR A 659 -12.45 -13.26 26.59
C THR A 659 -13.31 -14.51 26.85
N GLY A 660 -14.43 -14.66 26.14
CA GLY A 660 -15.29 -15.85 26.27
C GLY A 660 -15.99 -15.94 27.62
N GLY A 661 -16.27 -14.80 28.26
CA GLY A 661 -16.89 -14.70 29.59
C GLY A 661 -15.92 -14.72 30.77
N LEU A 662 -14.62 -14.91 30.53
CA LEU A 662 -13.60 -14.79 31.58
C LEU A 662 -13.30 -13.32 31.87
N ASP A 663 -13.61 -12.83 33.06
CA ASP A 663 -13.23 -11.47 33.47
C ASP A 663 -11.75 -11.39 33.85
N LEU A 664 -10.93 -10.86 32.94
CA LEU A 664 -9.51 -10.60 33.17
C LEU A 664 -9.24 -9.21 33.76
N GLY A 665 -10.27 -8.41 34.05
CA GLY A 665 -10.12 -7.01 34.46
C GLY A 665 -9.37 -6.18 33.43
N LEU A 666 -9.67 -6.38 32.13
CA LEU A 666 -9.04 -5.65 31.04
C LEU A 666 -9.33 -4.15 31.17
N ASN A 667 -8.26 -3.36 31.26
CA ASN A 667 -8.33 -1.91 31.26
C ASN A 667 -7.53 -1.34 30.08
N THR A 668 -8.04 -0.28 29.46
CA THR A 668 -7.34 0.40 28.36
C THR A 668 -6.34 1.40 28.93
N LEU A 669 -5.04 1.08 28.82
CA LEU A 669 -3.95 1.95 29.25
C LEU A 669 -3.73 3.11 28.28
N ALA A 670 -3.85 2.83 26.97
CA ALA A 670 -3.77 3.81 25.91
C ALA A 670 -4.81 3.47 24.85
N ARG A 671 -5.58 4.46 24.40
CA ARG A 671 -6.49 4.32 23.25
C ARG A 671 -5.71 4.51 21.96
N GLY A 672 -6.05 3.76 20.91
CA GLY A 672 -5.58 4.04 19.55
C GLY A 672 -6.21 5.32 19.03
N ARG A 673 -5.43 6.36 18.76
CA ARG A 673 -5.89 7.65 18.27
C ARG A 673 -5.07 8.04 17.05
N ASP A 674 -5.72 8.66 16.09
CA ASP A 674 -5.06 9.16 14.89
C ASP A 674 -4.20 10.40 15.22
N ALA A 675 -3.14 10.57 14.44
CA ALA A 675 -2.38 11.80 14.40
C ALA A 675 -3.26 12.95 13.91
N VAL A 676 -3.06 14.14 14.45
CA VAL A 676 -3.82 15.36 14.09
C VAL A 676 -2.83 16.48 13.80
N VAL A 677 -2.93 17.04 12.59
CA VAL A 677 -2.10 18.15 12.12
C VAL A 677 -3.01 19.25 11.58
N PHE A 678 -2.67 20.49 11.89
CA PHE A 678 -3.36 21.67 11.40
C PHE A 678 -2.53 22.35 10.32
N PHE A 679 -3.15 22.65 9.19
CA PHE A 679 -2.53 23.23 8.01
C PHE A 679 -3.10 24.61 7.68
N GLY A 680 -2.24 25.55 7.30
CA GLY A 680 -2.63 26.85 6.72
C GLY A 680 -2.92 27.97 7.74
N SER A 681 -3.06 27.67 9.03
CA SER A 681 -3.21 28.67 10.10
C SER A 681 -2.55 28.19 11.39
N ALA A 682 -2.03 29.14 12.18
CA ALA A 682 -1.53 28.88 13.53
C ALA A 682 -2.66 28.65 14.54
N ASP A 683 -3.83 29.26 14.28
CA ASP A 683 -5.04 29.02 15.06
C ASP A 683 -5.78 27.81 14.49
N PRO A 684 -5.95 26.71 15.26
CA PRO A 684 -6.67 25.52 14.82
C PRO A 684 -8.13 25.80 14.42
N ALA A 685 -8.75 26.87 14.92
CA ALA A 685 -10.11 27.25 14.54
C ALA A 685 -10.22 27.63 13.04
N ASN A 686 -9.15 28.16 12.46
CA ASN A 686 -9.08 28.62 11.07
C ASN A 686 -8.19 27.73 10.18
N ALA A 687 -7.73 26.59 10.70
CA ALA A 687 -6.81 25.70 10.00
C ALA A 687 -7.55 24.50 9.38
N LEU A 688 -6.99 23.95 8.30
CA LEU A 688 -7.42 22.67 7.75
C LEU A 688 -6.89 21.55 8.66
N GLN A 689 -7.80 20.77 9.22
CA GLN A 689 -7.44 19.58 10.00
C GLN A 689 -7.11 18.41 9.07
N LEU A 690 -5.98 17.77 9.35
CA LEU A 690 -5.52 16.56 8.69
C LEU A 690 -5.40 15.46 9.74
N THR A 691 -5.88 14.26 9.41
CA THR A 691 -5.76 13.08 10.27
C THR A 691 -5.04 11.94 9.57
N SER A 692 -4.33 11.12 10.35
CA SER A 692 -3.70 9.89 9.84
C SER A 692 -3.62 8.82 10.91
N SER A 693 -3.86 7.57 10.50
CA SER A 693 -3.67 6.37 11.32
C SER A 693 -2.19 6.01 11.52
N THR A 694 -1.25 6.76 10.94
CA THR A 694 0.19 6.63 11.14
C THR A 694 0.81 7.99 11.47
N ASN A 695 2.09 8.00 11.85
CA ASN A 695 2.88 9.23 11.93
C ASN A 695 3.39 9.69 10.55
N THR A 696 2.85 9.17 9.46
CA THR A 696 3.18 9.59 8.10
C THR A 696 1.94 10.19 7.44
N LEU A 697 2.13 11.30 6.75
CA LEU A 697 1.12 11.95 5.94
C LEU A 697 1.58 11.91 4.48
N ASP A 698 1.02 10.97 3.73
CA ASP A 698 1.31 10.80 2.30
C ASP A 698 0.27 11.54 1.45
N ASN A 699 0.74 12.22 0.40
CA ASN A 699 -0.11 12.89 -0.60
C ASN A 699 -1.06 13.97 -0.05
N VAL A 700 -0.83 14.47 1.18
CA VAL A 700 -1.50 15.69 1.66
C VAL A 700 -1.11 16.88 0.79
N ILE A 701 0.19 16.99 0.49
CA ILE A 701 0.70 17.82 -0.59
C ILE A 701 1.11 16.86 -1.70
N ALA A 702 0.64 17.09 -2.93
CA ALA A 702 0.92 16.21 -4.05
C ALA A 702 2.42 15.97 -4.21
N GLY A 703 2.83 14.70 -4.19
CA GLY A 703 4.23 14.31 -4.33
C GLY A 703 5.10 14.50 -3.09
N VAL A 704 4.52 14.79 -1.92
CA VAL A 704 5.24 14.93 -0.64
C VAL A 704 4.78 13.85 0.35
N SER A 705 5.75 13.26 1.05
CA SER A 705 5.52 12.40 2.20
C SER A 705 6.10 13.08 3.43
N ILE A 706 5.29 13.25 4.48
CA ILE A 706 5.64 14.00 5.69
C ILE A 706 5.69 13.05 6.88
N ASP A 707 6.80 13.07 7.61
CA ASP A 707 7.04 12.28 8.81
C ASP A 707 6.84 13.15 10.06
N LEU A 708 5.87 12.78 10.90
CA LEU A 708 5.57 13.41 12.18
C LEU A 708 6.39 12.74 13.28
N LYS A 709 7.14 13.54 14.04
CA LYS A 709 8.08 13.06 15.07
C LYS A 709 7.77 13.56 16.47
N ALA A 710 7.21 14.77 16.59
CA ALA A 710 6.79 15.36 17.86
C ALA A 710 5.62 16.34 17.63
N THR A 711 4.98 16.79 18.72
CA THR A 711 3.97 17.85 18.67
C THR A 711 4.63 19.23 18.62
N SER A 712 3.90 20.24 18.14
CA SER A 712 4.33 21.64 18.16
C SER A 712 3.22 22.59 18.60
N ALA A 713 3.60 23.62 19.36
CA ALA A 713 2.72 24.72 19.74
C ALA A 713 2.75 25.87 18.71
N THR A 714 3.83 25.97 17.93
CA THR A 714 4.00 26.95 16.85
C THR A 714 4.03 26.24 15.49
N PRO A 715 3.64 26.94 14.40
CA PRO A 715 3.76 26.38 13.06
C PRO A 715 5.21 26.03 12.70
N VAL A 716 5.38 24.87 12.08
CA VAL A 716 6.59 24.42 11.40
C VAL A 716 6.42 24.71 9.91
N GLU A 717 7.38 25.44 9.34
CA GLU A 717 7.40 25.78 7.92
C GLU A 717 8.05 24.65 7.13
N LEU A 718 7.31 24.09 6.20
CA LEU A 718 7.79 23.12 5.23
C LEU A 718 7.93 23.80 3.87
N THR A 719 9.18 24.00 3.44
CA THR A 719 9.49 24.61 2.15
C THR A 719 9.92 23.56 1.14
N ILE A 720 9.24 23.52 0.00
CA ILE A 720 9.58 22.69 -1.16
C ILE A 720 10.27 23.59 -2.17
N THR A 721 11.48 23.20 -2.57
CA THR A 721 12.28 23.91 -3.57
C THR A 721 12.79 22.93 -4.61
N ARG A 722 13.27 23.43 -5.76
CA ARG A 722 13.97 22.58 -6.72
C ARG A 722 15.33 22.18 -6.17
N ASP A 723 15.71 20.92 -6.32
CA ASP A 723 17.01 20.43 -5.87
C ASP A 723 18.09 20.67 -6.93
N THR A 724 18.63 21.89 -6.96
CA THR A 724 19.72 22.27 -7.86
C THR A 724 21.01 21.48 -7.57
N ASN A 725 21.24 21.03 -6.34
CA ASN A 725 22.42 20.24 -5.99
C ASN A 725 22.38 18.85 -6.62
N GLN A 726 21.21 18.23 -6.70
CA GLN A 726 21.06 16.94 -7.37
C GLN A 726 21.33 17.07 -8.88
N ILE A 727 20.88 18.16 -9.50
CA ILE A 727 21.17 18.46 -10.91
C ILE A 727 22.67 18.68 -11.14
N GLU A 728 23.32 19.51 -10.31
CA GLU A 728 24.76 19.75 -10.36
C GLU A 728 25.56 18.45 -10.21
N THR A 729 25.14 17.56 -9.32
CA THR A 729 25.79 16.26 -9.08
C THR A 729 25.66 15.35 -10.30
N ALA A 730 24.49 15.32 -10.96
CA ALA A 730 24.29 14.56 -12.18
C ALA A 730 25.18 15.08 -13.33
N ILE A 731 25.27 16.40 -13.50
CA ILE A 731 26.13 17.02 -14.53
C ILE A 731 27.61 16.76 -14.23
N GLN A 732 28.03 16.88 -12.98
CA GLN A 732 29.39 16.56 -12.54
C GLN A 732 29.75 15.10 -12.85
N THR A 733 28.85 14.17 -12.54
CA THR A 733 29.04 12.73 -12.81
C THR A 733 29.19 12.45 -14.31
N PHE A 734 28.41 13.15 -15.15
CA PHE A 734 28.55 13.10 -16.60
C PHE A 734 29.92 13.62 -17.07
N VAL A 735 30.35 14.77 -16.57
CA VAL A 735 31.66 15.38 -16.89
C VAL A 735 32.82 14.47 -16.47
N GLU A 736 32.75 13.88 -15.28
CA GLU A 736 33.75 12.94 -14.77
C GLU A 736 33.81 11.66 -15.61
N SER A 737 32.65 11.12 -15.98
CA SER A 737 32.58 9.92 -16.84
C SER A 737 33.16 10.18 -18.23
N PHE A 738 32.90 11.36 -18.81
CA PHE A 738 33.52 11.79 -20.06
C PHE A 738 35.05 11.91 -19.93
N ASN A 739 35.52 12.59 -18.88
CA ASN A 739 36.94 12.80 -18.63
C ASN A 739 37.69 11.48 -18.41
N LYS A 740 37.07 10.52 -17.72
CA LYS A 740 37.61 9.18 -17.52
C LYS A 740 37.83 8.45 -18.84
N ILE A 741 36.92 8.57 -19.80
CA ILE A 741 37.12 8.00 -21.15
C ILE A 741 38.30 8.68 -21.85
N ILE A 742 38.36 10.01 -21.83
CA ILE A 742 39.49 10.74 -22.46
C ILE A 742 40.83 10.31 -21.85
N ASP A 743 40.90 10.14 -20.54
CA ASP A 743 42.09 9.64 -19.85
C ASP A 743 42.46 8.22 -20.28
N LYS A 744 41.49 7.31 -20.37
CA LYS A 744 41.71 5.95 -20.87
C LYS A 744 42.17 5.91 -22.31
N LEU A 745 41.53 6.68 -23.20
CA LEU A 745 41.92 6.77 -24.60
C LEU A 745 43.34 7.33 -24.74
N ARG A 746 43.75 8.31 -23.91
CA ARG A 746 45.13 8.81 -23.89
C ARG A 746 46.12 7.81 -23.35
N GLN A 747 45.81 7.16 -22.23
CA GLN A 747 46.65 6.13 -21.63
C GLN A 747 47.01 5.05 -22.65
N TYR A 748 46.06 4.67 -23.52
CA TYR A 748 46.29 3.65 -24.53
C TYR A 748 46.82 4.17 -25.86
N ASP A 749 46.70 5.48 -26.16
CA ASP A 749 47.10 6.11 -27.42
C ASP A 749 48.23 7.14 -27.27
N SER A 750 49.05 7.03 -26.22
CA SER A 750 50.24 7.88 -26.01
C SER A 750 51.55 7.13 -26.19
N TYR A 751 52.62 7.88 -26.42
CA TYR A 751 53.99 7.40 -26.32
C TYR A 751 54.62 8.02 -25.08
N ASP A 752 55.20 7.18 -24.22
CA ASP A 752 55.97 7.63 -23.07
C ASP A 752 57.47 7.70 -23.45
N PRO A 753 58.04 8.91 -23.58
CA PRO A 753 59.43 9.09 -23.98
C PRO A 753 60.43 8.74 -22.85
N GLU A 754 60.01 8.72 -21.58
CA GLU A 754 60.90 8.38 -20.45
C GLU A 754 61.07 6.86 -20.34
N THR A 755 60.00 6.11 -20.54
CA THR A 755 60.04 4.65 -20.48
C THR A 755 60.23 3.99 -21.85
N ASN A 756 60.25 4.77 -22.93
CA ASN A 756 60.23 4.32 -24.33
C ASN A 756 59.11 3.30 -24.62
N ARG A 757 57.97 3.43 -23.95
CA ARG A 757 56.82 2.51 -24.07
C ARG A 757 55.70 3.15 -24.86
N ARG A 758 55.20 2.40 -25.85
CA ARG A 758 54.00 2.74 -26.60
C ARG A 758 52.77 2.26 -25.86
N GLY A 759 51.73 3.09 -25.78
CA GLY A 759 50.40 2.67 -25.34
C GLY A 759 49.86 1.51 -26.18
N ALA A 760 49.05 0.65 -25.55
CA ALA A 760 48.59 -0.59 -26.18
C ALA A 760 47.84 -0.36 -27.51
N LEU A 761 47.09 0.74 -27.62
CA LEU A 761 46.25 1.09 -28.76
C LEU A 761 46.82 2.26 -29.59
N LEU A 762 48.11 2.58 -29.45
CA LEU A 762 48.72 3.71 -30.18
C LEU A 762 48.58 3.52 -31.69
N GLY A 763 47.86 4.45 -32.34
CA GLY A 763 47.57 4.44 -33.77
C GLY A 763 46.39 3.55 -34.18
N ASP A 764 45.57 3.10 -33.23
CA ASP A 764 44.33 2.39 -33.53
C ASP A 764 43.24 3.34 -34.05
N SER A 765 42.67 3.03 -35.21
CA SER A 765 41.67 3.87 -35.86
C SER A 765 40.34 3.96 -35.10
N ALA A 766 39.97 2.93 -34.31
CA ALA A 766 38.76 2.95 -33.51
C ALA A 766 38.88 3.96 -32.36
N VAL A 767 40.05 4.04 -31.71
CA VAL A 767 40.33 5.02 -30.64
C VAL A 767 40.27 6.46 -31.19
N ALA A 768 40.86 6.69 -32.36
CA ALA A 768 40.80 8.00 -33.03
C ALA A 768 39.35 8.40 -33.38
N ARG A 769 38.56 7.45 -33.90
CA ARG A 769 37.15 7.67 -34.27
C ARG A 769 36.27 7.97 -33.07
N ILE A 770 36.37 7.18 -32.00
CA ILE A 770 35.64 7.42 -30.74
C ILE A 770 35.95 8.83 -30.24
N ARG A 771 37.24 9.20 -30.20
CA ARG A 771 37.67 10.54 -29.79
C ARG A 771 37.07 11.64 -30.65
N SER A 772 37.15 11.54 -31.98
CA SER A 772 36.64 12.58 -32.89
C SER A 772 35.13 12.75 -32.80
N GLU A 773 34.37 11.64 -32.74
CA GLU A 773 32.91 11.68 -32.68
C GLU A 773 32.43 12.20 -31.32
N MET A 774 33.09 11.83 -30.21
CA MET A 774 32.80 12.40 -28.89
C MET A 774 33.03 13.91 -28.85
N PHE A 775 34.13 14.42 -29.44
CA PHE A 775 34.37 15.87 -29.50
C PHE A 775 33.41 16.61 -30.41
N ALA A 776 33.03 16.00 -31.54
CA ALA A 776 32.00 16.54 -32.41
C ALA A 776 30.66 16.64 -31.67
N MET A 777 30.34 15.63 -30.85
CA MET A 777 29.11 15.61 -30.05
C MET A 777 29.11 16.72 -28.98
N VAL A 778 30.22 16.96 -28.25
CA VAL A 778 30.30 18.07 -27.27
C VAL A 778 30.07 19.44 -27.91
N GLN A 779 30.57 19.63 -29.14
CA GLN A 779 30.49 20.92 -29.87
C GLN A 779 29.18 21.11 -30.64
N GLY A 780 28.42 20.04 -30.82
CA GLY A 780 27.14 20.04 -31.51
C GLY A 780 26.03 20.75 -30.71
N THR A 781 24.88 20.89 -31.36
CA THR A 781 23.64 21.41 -30.78
C THR A 781 22.65 20.28 -30.53
N PRO A 782 21.67 20.40 -29.63
CA PRO A 782 20.55 19.47 -29.56
C PRO A 782 19.73 19.47 -30.87
N LYS A 783 18.94 18.42 -31.11
CA LYS A 783 18.06 18.32 -32.30
C LYS A 783 16.68 18.85 -31.94
N GLY A 784 16.11 19.75 -32.73
CA GLY A 784 14.72 20.23 -32.53
C GLY A 784 14.48 20.93 -31.18
N VAL A 785 15.53 21.48 -30.57
CA VAL A 785 15.42 22.26 -29.34
C VAL A 785 15.70 23.72 -29.69
N ASP A 786 14.65 24.52 -29.64
CA ASP A 786 14.71 25.97 -29.82
C ASP A 786 14.73 26.64 -28.43
N GLY A 787 15.48 27.74 -28.29
CA GLY A 787 15.66 28.44 -27.00
C GLY A 787 16.97 29.21 -26.90
N GLU A 788 17.19 29.89 -25.77
CA GLU A 788 18.38 30.70 -25.48
C GLU A 788 19.65 29.83 -25.34
N PHE A 789 19.50 28.63 -24.78
CA PHE A 789 20.58 27.68 -24.56
C PHE A 789 20.59 26.56 -25.61
N GLN A 790 21.51 26.65 -26.58
CA GLN A 790 21.67 25.67 -27.66
C GLN A 790 22.99 24.88 -27.56
N ARG A 791 23.86 25.21 -26.61
CA ARG A 791 25.20 24.61 -26.47
C ARG A 791 25.59 24.43 -25.00
N LEU A 792 26.28 23.32 -24.71
CA LEU A 792 26.71 22.95 -23.36
C LEU A 792 27.59 24.01 -22.66
N PHE A 793 28.40 24.76 -23.41
CA PHE A 793 29.24 25.81 -22.82
C PHE A 793 28.44 27.01 -22.29
N GLN A 794 27.24 27.26 -22.83
CA GLN A 794 26.41 28.38 -22.39
C GLN A 794 25.94 28.15 -20.94
N VAL A 795 25.70 26.89 -20.59
CA VAL A 795 25.26 26.41 -19.27
C VAL A 795 26.42 25.92 -18.38
N GLY A 796 27.66 26.30 -18.69
CA GLY A 796 28.82 26.04 -17.81
C GLY A 796 29.59 24.74 -18.05
N VAL A 797 29.24 23.91 -19.05
CA VAL A 797 30.01 22.71 -19.43
C VAL A 797 30.90 23.01 -20.63
N ARG A 798 32.21 23.23 -20.39
CA ARG A 798 33.17 23.67 -21.41
C ARG A 798 34.35 22.72 -21.56
N ILE A 799 35.00 22.76 -22.73
CA ILE A 799 36.26 22.05 -22.98
C ILE A 799 37.41 22.85 -22.36
N GLY A 800 38.11 22.26 -21.40
CA GLY A 800 39.30 22.80 -20.75
C GLY A 800 40.61 22.29 -21.37
N SER A 801 41.71 22.42 -20.61
CA SER A 801 43.05 22.00 -21.06
C SER A 801 43.11 20.50 -21.30
N GLY A 802 43.77 20.11 -22.39
CA GLY A 802 43.88 18.71 -22.77
C GLY A 802 42.51 18.10 -23.00
N SER A 803 41.63 18.74 -23.77
CA SER A 803 40.41 18.09 -24.31
C SER A 803 39.50 17.43 -23.27
N LYS A 804 39.56 17.87 -22.00
CA LYS A 804 38.68 17.43 -20.91
C LYS A 804 37.53 18.41 -20.76
N LEU A 805 36.41 17.97 -20.22
CA LEU A 805 35.32 18.84 -19.81
C LEU A 805 35.57 19.40 -18.41
N THR A 806 35.16 20.65 -18.20
CA THR A 806 35.11 21.31 -16.89
C THR A 806 33.70 21.84 -16.66
N PHE A 807 33.19 21.69 -15.44
CA PHE A 807 31.87 22.17 -15.04
C PHE A 807 32.00 23.42 -14.16
N ASP A 808 31.40 24.52 -14.62
CA ASP A 808 31.30 25.78 -13.92
C ASP A 808 29.93 25.89 -13.23
N ARG A 809 29.91 25.65 -11.91
CA ARG A 809 28.67 25.61 -11.12
C ARG A 809 27.99 26.96 -11.01
N GLU A 810 28.76 28.05 -10.90
CA GLU A 810 28.20 29.40 -10.78
C GLU A 810 27.48 29.78 -12.08
N ARG A 811 28.13 29.56 -13.22
CA ARG A 811 27.51 29.81 -14.53
C ARG A 811 26.29 28.93 -14.77
N PHE A 812 26.33 27.68 -14.32
CA PHE A 812 25.18 26.79 -14.40
C PHE A 812 23.99 27.30 -13.56
N ARG A 813 24.24 27.74 -12.32
CA ARG A 813 23.21 28.32 -11.46
C ARG A 813 22.57 29.54 -12.10
N SER A 814 23.38 30.48 -12.60
CA SER A 814 22.85 31.66 -13.29
C SER A 814 22.02 31.32 -14.53
N ALA A 815 22.48 30.37 -15.35
CA ALA A 815 21.71 29.93 -16.52
C ALA A 815 20.40 29.24 -16.14
N PHE A 816 20.42 28.41 -15.08
CA PHE A 816 19.25 27.70 -14.59
C PHE A 816 18.24 28.60 -13.88
N GLU A 817 18.69 29.66 -13.21
CA GLU A 817 17.82 30.69 -12.63
C GLU A 817 17.12 31.53 -13.73
N GLN A 818 17.81 31.78 -14.85
CA GLN A 818 17.28 32.57 -15.96
C GLN A 818 16.21 31.82 -16.77
N ASP A 819 16.53 30.59 -17.23
CA ASP A 819 15.58 29.74 -17.96
C ASP A 819 15.79 28.25 -17.60
N PRO A 820 15.10 27.76 -16.55
CA PRO A 820 15.21 26.37 -16.15
C PRO A 820 14.75 25.39 -17.24
N THR A 821 13.77 25.77 -18.05
CA THR A 821 13.20 24.91 -19.10
C THR A 821 14.16 24.79 -20.27
N GLY A 822 14.77 25.88 -20.70
CA GLY A 822 15.80 25.87 -21.75
C GLY A 822 17.03 25.06 -21.35
N VAL A 823 17.49 25.16 -20.10
CA VAL A 823 18.59 24.32 -19.59
C VAL A 823 18.17 22.84 -19.56
N ALA A 824 16.96 22.52 -19.10
CA ALA A 824 16.45 21.16 -19.08
C ALA A 824 16.35 20.58 -20.50
N ASP A 825 15.80 21.31 -21.46
CA ASP A 825 15.64 20.87 -22.85
C ASP A 825 16.99 20.65 -23.54
N LEU A 826 17.99 21.51 -23.28
CA LEU A 826 19.34 21.34 -23.79
C LEU A 826 19.93 19.96 -23.45
N PHE A 827 19.68 19.45 -22.23
CA PHE A 827 20.19 18.14 -21.80
C PHE A 827 19.22 16.99 -22.09
N ALA A 828 17.93 17.18 -21.80
CA ALA A 828 16.95 16.13 -21.57
C ALA A 828 15.75 16.13 -22.53
N ALA A 829 15.69 17.03 -23.52
CA ALA A 829 14.60 17.03 -24.50
C ALA A 829 14.46 15.65 -25.16
N PHE A 830 13.24 15.15 -25.24
CA PHE A 830 12.95 13.85 -25.81
C PHE A 830 11.53 13.83 -26.37
N GLU A 831 11.41 13.91 -27.68
CA GLU A 831 10.14 13.68 -28.38
C GLU A 831 10.42 12.75 -29.56
N GLN A 832 9.56 11.73 -29.69
CA GLN A 832 9.61 10.76 -30.78
C GLN A 832 8.23 10.63 -31.40
N THR A 833 8.19 10.50 -32.71
CA THR A 833 7.00 10.11 -33.46
C THR A 833 7.26 8.76 -34.11
N THR A 834 6.21 7.99 -34.37
CA THR A 834 6.35 6.83 -35.25
C THR A 834 6.52 7.37 -36.67
N GLY A 835 7.53 6.89 -37.39
CA GLY A 835 7.63 7.14 -38.82
C GLY A 835 6.46 6.44 -39.51
N GLU A 836 5.47 7.20 -39.95
CA GLU A 836 4.34 6.66 -40.70
C GLU A 836 4.82 6.02 -42.02
N PRO A 837 4.23 4.88 -42.43
CA PRO A 837 4.47 4.31 -43.75
C PRO A 837 4.18 5.34 -44.84
N GLU A 838 5.14 5.61 -45.70
CA GLU A 838 4.91 6.45 -46.88
C GLU A 838 4.11 5.62 -47.90
N VAL A 839 2.96 6.14 -48.34
CA VAL A 839 2.12 5.48 -49.35
C VAL A 839 2.77 5.65 -50.73
N LEU A 840 3.29 4.56 -51.27
CA LEU A 840 3.97 4.51 -52.57
C LEU A 840 2.98 4.34 -53.73
N ALA A 841 1.80 3.76 -53.48
CA ALA A 841 0.73 3.63 -54.46
C ALA A 841 -0.64 3.45 -53.77
N THR A 842 -1.70 4.00 -54.38
CA THR A 842 -3.10 3.82 -53.98
C THR A 842 -3.91 3.16 -55.10
N ASP A 843 -5.02 2.49 -54.76
CA ASP A 843 -6.04 2.07 -55.73
C ASP A 843 -6.92 3.24 -56.22
N ASP A 844 -7.84 2.96 -57.15
CA ASP A 844 -8.74 3.95 -57.75
C ASP A 844 -9.73 4.59 -56.74
N ASP A 845 -9.91 3.97 -55.57
CA ASP A 845 -10.72 4.46 -54.45
C ASP A 845 -9.89 5.21 -53.38
N GLY A 846 -8.58 5.35 -53.60
CA GLY A 846 -7.66 6.09 -52.72
C GLY A 846 -7.07 5.29 -51.55
N ASN A 847 -7.25 3.96 -51.51
CA ASN A 847 -6.69 3.13 -50.45
C ASN A 847 -5.23 2.75 -50.76
N PRO A 848 -4.32 2.78 -49.76
CA PRO A 848 -2.91 2.44 -49.96
C PRO A 848 -2.71 0.95 -50.26
N ILE A 849 -2.15 0.64 -51.43
CA ILE A 849 -1.83 -0.73 -51.88
C ILE A 849 -0.33 -1.06 -51.82
N ALA A 850 0.52 -0.03 -51.72
CA ALA A 850 1.94 -0.19 -51.43
C ALA A 850 2.40 0.90 -50.46
N THR A 851 3.00 0.50 -49.34
CA THR A 851 3.57 1.42 -48.34
C THR A 851 5.04 1.06 -48.05
N THR A 852 5.85 2.03 -47.65
CA THR A 852 7.18 1.73 -47.09
C THR A 852 7.03 1.11 -45.71
N PRO A 853 7.94 0.21 -45.27
CA PRO A 853 7.98 -0.21 -43.88
C PRO A 853 8.12 1.00 -42.96
N SER A 854 7.40 1.03 -41.84
CA SER A 854 7.56 2.08 -40.83
C SER A 854 9.04 2.24 -40.48
N SER A 855 9.55 3.46 -40.57
CA SER A 855 10.97 3.78 -40.36
C SER A 855 11.42 3.71 -38.89
N GLY A 856 10.56 3.16 -38.01
CA GLY A 856 10.79 3.10 -36.58
C GLY A 856 10.55 4.46 -35.89
N PRO A 857 10.95 4.61 -34.62
CA PRO A 857 10.81 5.87 -33.90
C PRO A 857 11.74 6.95 -34.48
N VAL A 858 11.16 8.06 -34.92
CA VAL A 858 11.87 9.25 -35.39
C VAL A 858 11.86 10.30 -34.28
N PHE A 859 13.05 10.68 -33.79
CA PHE A 859 13.15 11.74 -32.78
C PHE A 859 12.94 13.12 -33.42
N THR A 860 11.89 13.84 -33.01
CA THR A 860 11.61 15.22 -33.41
C THR A 860 12.39 16.20 -32.53
N ARG A 861 12.55 15.91 -31.24
CA ARG A 861 13.39 16.67 -30.29
C ARG A 861 14.31 15.75 -29.51
N LEU A 862 15.59 16.12 -29.42
CA LEU A 862 16.62 15.32 -28.77
C LEU A 862 17.69 16.18 -28.09
N GLY A 863 17.72 16.12 -26.77
CA GLY A 863 18.70 16.78 -25.92
C GLY A 863 20.10 16.16 -26.04
N MET A 864 21.10 16.90 -25.57
CA MET A 864 22.51 16.51 -25.69
C MET A 864 22.81 15.19 -24.99
N ALA A 865 22.23 14.92 -23.83
CA ALA A 865 22.51 13.70 -23.07
C ALA A 865 22.03 12.44 -23.82
N GLU A 866 20.82 12.48 -24.40
CA GLU A 866 20.32 11.35 -25.18
C GLU A 866 21.14 11.16 -26.47
N ARG A 867 21.58 12.25 -27.10
CA ARG A 867 22.52 12.16 -28.24
C ARG A 867 23.85 11.50 -27.85
N PHE A 868 24.41 11.86 -26.69
CA PHE A 868 25.58 11.15 -26.15
C PHE A 868 25.28 9.68 -25.91
N ARG A 869 24.12 9.35 -25.32
CA ARG A 869 23.72 7.98 -25.02
C ARG A 869 23.64 7.14 -26.31
N LEU A 870 23.01 7.66 -27.37
CA LEU A 870 22.90 6.99 -28.67
C LEU A 870 24.27 6.80 -29.34
N LEU A 871 25.17 7.79 -29.22
CA LEU A 871 26.54 7.65 -29.70
C LEU A 871 27.32 6.58 -28.91
N MET A 872 27.14 6.52 -27.59
CA MET A 872 27.76 5.45 -26.80
C MET A 872 27.15 4.09 -27.13
N ASP A 873 25.86 4.03 -27.45
CA ASP A 873 25.20 2.82 -27.93
C ASP A 873 25.86 2.30 -29.22
N SER A 874 26.09 3.17 -30.21
CA SER A 874 26.74 2.78 -31.47
C SER A 874 28.17 2.27 -31.30
N PHE A 875 28.85 2.62 -30.21
CA PHE A 875 30.17 2.09 -29.89
C PHE A 875 30.11 0.79 -29.08
N THR A 876 29.17 0.68 -28.14
CA THR A 876 29.11 -0.37 -27.11
C THR A 876 28.12 -1.49 -27.42
N ASP A 877 27.32 -1.36 -28.48
CA ASP A 877 26.35 -2.39 -28.89
C ASP A 877 27.00 -3.77 -28.99
N THR A 878 26.30 -4.77 -28.45
CA THR A 878 26.84 -6.13 -28.25
C THR A 878 27.03 -6.90 -29.55
N VAL A 879 26.44 -6.44 -30.65
CA VAL A 879 26.50 -7.11 -31.95
C VAL A 879 27.26 -6.26 -32.97
N SER A 880 26.87 -5.00 -33.11
CA SER A 880 27.31 -4.08 -34.15
C SER A 880 28.22 -2.96 -33.66
N GLY A 881 28.47 -2.86 -32.36
CA GLY A 881 29.23 -1.77 -31.76
C GLY A 881 30.67 -1.71 -32.25
N LEU A 882 31.20 -0.50 -32.50
CA LEU A 882 32.57 -0.30 -32.98
C LEU A 882 33.62 -0.98 -32.09
N VAL A 883 33.47 -0.88 -30.78
CA VAL A 883 34.39 -1.48 -29.79
C VAL A 883 34.26 -3.00 -29.81
N THR A 884 33.03 -3.51 -29.91
CA THR A 884 32.74 -4.94 -30.01
C THR A 884 33.39 -5.55 -31.25
N GLN A 885 33.16 -4.96 -32.43
CA GLN A 885 33.75 -5.43 -33.69
C GLN A 885 35.29 -5.40 -33.65
N ARG A 886 35.87 -4.35 -33.06
CA ARG A 886 37.33 -4.24 -32.93
C ARG A 886 37.90 -5.29 -31.97
N SER A 887 37.21 -5.58 -30.87
CA SER A 887 37.58 -6.63 -29.91
C SER A 887 37.51 -8.03 -30.54
N GLN A 888 36.45 -8.32 -31.31
CA GLN A 888 36.30 -9.57 -32.08
C GLN A 888 37.41 -9.72 -33.13
N THR A 889 37.83 -8.62 -33.77
CA THR A 889 38.96 -8.61 -34.70
C THR A 889 40.26 -9.03 -34.00
N PHE A 890 40.55 -8.50 -32.80
CA PHE A 890 41.72 -8.92 -32.03
C PHE A 890 41.64 -10.39 -31.62
N GLU A 891 40.46 -10.87 -31.21
CA GLU A 891 40.25 -12.28 -30.86
C GLU A 891 40.54 -13.21 -32.04
N SER A 892 40.01 -12.86 -33.21
CA SER A 892 40.24 -13.63 -34.44
C SER A 892 41.73 -13.68 -34.83
N GLN A 893 42.47 -12.60 -34.58
CA GLN A 893 43.92 -12.56 -34.78
C GLN A 893 44.67 -13.41 -33.75
N ILE A 894 44.24 -13.42 -32.48
CA ILE A 894 44.80 -14.29 -31.42
C ILE A 894 44.60 -15.76 -31.79
N GLU A 895 43.38 -16.14 -32.19
CA GLU A 895 43.08 -17.49 -32.64
C GLU A 895 43.95 -17.92 -33.83
N LEU A 896 44.16 -17.02 -34.79
CA LEU A 896 45.05 -17.28 -35.93
C LEU A 896 46.49 -17.52 -35.47
N GLN A 897 47.02 -16.73 -34.52
CA GLN A 897 48.36 -16.96 -33.98
C GLN A 897 48.43 -18.27 -33.18
N ASN A 898 47.38 -18.61 -32.42
CA ASN A 898 47.29 -19.90 -31.72
C ASN A 898 47.31 -21.10 -32.69
N ARG A 899 46.61 -20.99 -33.83
CA ARG A 899 46.70 -21.99 -34.91
C ARG A 899 48.12 -22.08 -35.47
N ARG A 900 48.79 -20.95 -35.70
CA ARG A 900 50.20 -20.93 -36.15
C ARG A 900 51.15 -21.57 -35.15
N ILE A 901 50.99 -21.29 -33.85
CA ILE A 901 51.79 -21.90 -32.78
C ILE A 901 51.61 -23.41 -32.77
N ARG A 902 50.38 -23.92 -32.84
CA ARG A 902 50.11 -25.37 -32.95
C ARG A 902 50.82 -26.00 -34.15
N ASN A 903 50.81 -25.33 -35.30
CA ASN A 903 51.53 -25.81 -36.49
C ASN A 903 53.05 -25.80 -36.27
N PHE A 904 53.60 -24.75 -35.65
CA PHE A 904 55.01 -24.70 -35.29
C PHE A 904 55.38 -25.80 -34.28
N ASP A 905 54.54 -26.11 -33.29
CA ASP A 905 54.76 -27.19 -32.34
C ASP A 905 54.87 -28.56 -33.03
N VAL A 906 53.97 -28.84 -33.96
CA VAL A 906 54.03 -30.07 -34.78
C VAL A 906 55.29 -30.11 -35.65
N GLN A 907 55.67 -28.99 -36.26
CA GLN A 907 56.88 -28.90 -37.08
C GLN A 907 58.15 -29.08 -36.25
N LEU A 908 58.22 -28.43 -35.09
CA LEU A 908 59.33 -28.52 -34.15
C LEU A 908 59.46 -29.96 -33.65
N GLU A 909 58.37 -30.63 -33.28
CA GLU A 909 58.44 -32.02 -32.83
C GLU A 909 58.94 -32.97 -33.94
N ARG A 910 58.47 -32.79 -35.19
CA ARG A 910 59.00 -33.55 -36.34
C ARG A 910 60.47 -33.27 -36.59
N LYS A 911 60.92 -32.02 -36.47
CA LYS A 911 62.34 -31.65 -36.59
C LYS A 911 63.16 -32.26 -35.46
N ARG A 912 62.66 -32.25 -34.22
CA ARG A 912 63.28 -32.89 -33.06
C ARG A 912 63.49 -34.38 -33.28
N GLN A 913 62.45 -35.09 -33.71
CA GLN A 913 62.54 -36.52 -34.04
C GLN A 913 63.53 -36.79 -35.17
N ARG A 914 63.57 -35.93 -36.19
CA ARG A 914 64.56 -36.04 -37.28
C ARG A 914 65.98 -35.84 -36.78
N PHE A 915 66.23 -34.82 -35.96
CA PHE A 915 67.53 -34.57 -35.37
C PHE A 915 67.93 -35.74 -34.46
N GLU A 916 67.04 -36.20 -33.57
CA GLU A 916 67.28 -37.37 -32.72
C GLU A 916 67.63 -38.62 -33.56
N ALA A 917 66.92 -38.88 -34.66
CA ALA A 917 67.23 -40.00 -35.56
C ALA A 917 68.57 -39.83 -36.29
N GLN A 918 68.89 -38.63 -36.77
CA GLN A 918 70.16 -38.31 -37.42
C GLN A 918 71.35 -38.46 -36.46
N PHE A 919 71.21 -37.98 -35.22
CA PHE A 919 72.24 -38.11 -34.20
C PHE A 919 72.40 -39.58 -33.74
N ARG A 920 71.31 -40.36 -33.62
CA ARG A 920 71.39 -41.80 -33.36
C ARG A 920 72.10 -42.57 -34.49
N ALA A 921 71.79 -42.26 -35.75
CA ALA A 921 72.45 -42.86 -36.91
C ALA A 921 73.94 -42.50 -36.97
N MET A 922 74.28 -41.26 -36.61
CA MET A 922 75.67 -40.81 -36.47
C MET A 922 76.39 -41.55 -35.34
N GLU A 923 75.76 -41.77 -34.19
CA GLU A 923 76.33 -42.57 -33.09
C GLU A 923 76.56 -44.03 -33.50
N GLN A 924 75.63 -44.65 -34.23
CA GLN A 924 75.81 -46.01 -34.74
C GLN A 924 76.94 -46.10 -35.77
N ALA A 925 77.10 -45.09 -36.62
CA ALA A 925 78.23 -45.01 -37.56
C ALA A 925 79.57 -44.79 -36.84
N ILE A 926 79.61 -43.98 -35.78
CA ILE A 926 80.81 -43.79 -34.96
C ILE A 926 81.15 -45.07 -34.18
N ALA A 927 80.15 -45.78 -33.64
CA ALA A 927 80.33 -47.06 -32.96
C ALA A 927 80.88 -48.13 -33.91
N SER A 928 80.36 -48.21 -35.15
CA SER A 928 80.86 -49.16 -36.15
C SER A 928 82.29 -48.81 -36.59
N LEU A 929 82.62 -47.53 -36.77
CA LEU A 929 83.98 -47.06 -37.05
C LEU A 929 84.96 -47.38 -35.91
N GLN A 930 84.57 -47.17 -34.64
CA GLN A 930 85.39 -47.54 -33.49
C GLN A 930 85.57 -49.06 -33.36
N SER A 931 84.55 -49.86 -33.71
CA SER A 931 84.65 -51.32 -33.75
C SER A 931 85.57 -51.80 -34.89
N GLN A 932 85.52 -51.17 -36.08
CA GLN A 932 86.43 -51.45 -37.19
C GLN A 932 87.86 -51.02 -36.86
N GLN A 933 88.05 -49.90 -36.16
CA GLN A 933 89.36 -49.44 -35.71
C GLN A 933 89.95 -50.38 -34.65
N SER A 934 89.11 -50.93 -33.76
CA SER A 934 89.50 -51.96 -32.78
C SER A 934 89.83 -53.29 -33.47
N ALA A 935 89.07 -53.69 -34.50
CA ALA A 935 89.33 -54.88 -35.30
C ALA A 935 90.63 -54.74 -36.12
N LEU A 936 90.89 -53.57 -36.73
CA LEU A 936 92.14 -53.26 -37.42
C LEU A 936 93.34 -53.23 -36.45
N GLY A 937 93.13 -52.73 -35.22
CA GLY A 937 94.14 -52.79 -34.15
C GLY A 937 94.50 -54.23 -33.75
N SER A 938 93.56 -55.18 -33.80
CA SER A 938 93.81 -56.59 -33.50
C SER A 938 94.52 -57.37 -34.62
N ILE A 939 94.43 -56.90 -35.87
CA ILE A 939 95.10 -57.50 -37.04
C ILE A 939 96.58 -57.08 -37.12
N GLY A 940 96.95 -55.94 -36.52
CA GLY A 940 98.34 -55.46 -36.45
C GLY A 940 99.27 -56.22 -35.50
N PHE A 941 98.78 -57.20 -34.73
CA PHE A 941 99.57 -57.99 -33.78
C PHE A 941 99.70 -59.48 -34.15
N ALA A 942 99.28 -59.90 -35.35
CA ALA A 942 99.49 -61.25 -35.86
C ALA A 942 100.13 -61.19 -37.26
N GLY A 943 101.43 -60.89 -37.29
CA GLY A 943 102.28 -60.88 -38.48
C GLY A 943 103.74 -60.76 -38.05
#